data_AF-A0A015U6U1-F1
#
_entry.id   AF-A0A015U6U1-F1
#
_cell.length_a   1.000
_cell.length_b   1.000
_cell.length_c   1.000
_cell.angle_alpha   90.00
_cell.angle_beta   90.00
_cell.angle_gamma   90.00
#
_symmetry.space_group_name_H-M   'P 1'
#
loop_
_entity.id
_entity.type
_entity.pdbx_description
1 polymer ?
#
loop_
_entity_poly.entity_id
_entity_poly.type
_entity_poly.pdbx_seq_one_letter_code
_entity_poly.pdbx_strand_id
1 'polypeptide(L)'
;MSCTDSMEVSGDADRNNTEDVSVRLVITIPASTTYARTRGTFATTDHESKISEIQVLVFEEGKYKYRVPGISINNTSSAASFKALLKSSSSPLKLLILANATDAVIANEPSVDDSEDLVKKNINLRFNNITSDFPMYGEYELPGGLEATVINNITGIKMLRSIARVDVKATEVANFKLSGVKAYRANDHLQIIPDETGVVRVTLPSVPAGSSGNVNSILYPVPTENLNEFSAQLYLPEADSPTPDNRVSQATCIVVEGYYEGSDQPGYYRMDFDPDNVENAFGKVLRNHKYIFNIKKVSGPGWGSPDEAANNRSAHIVAEVQAWDDYTIDMNFDGEHHFGVSTREIVLKNKAGSAGIINVSTDLPDYTLQWADAAGTPTGTGSQSLANEYFTVTKAQNGSQLVITALQSNSTNDTSRIQNFVITAHRWRILVNIQQKYDVAAYQTIHLLTFNAGLGYLGTNIIGSGSAEARATGLRGILNNQNNFGPTGTVECGGYNLIGVNANYNNLTDALFASFDVVYVHYMGNLLFGTSDAQKAHNWVKSKKNRVLIVSYDALDVSQNLLKEILGGNNGISFLTSNTGPYPLATPENGNSYFTTTGPFTSAPYTPINTDFSLRNYDAYHGEIQFNTEASKGITPILMGPAGGIVLGIDYSRRIVYWGDTDIGSSASSSTSTTDNRINNNSGTINNNASKLIANVFAWIAETVLYGE
;
A
#
# COMPACT_ATOMS: atom_id res chain seq x y z
N MET A 1 -57.89 -29.81 16.37
CA MET A 1 -58.87 -29.06 17.18
C MET A 1 -58.07 -28.39 18.29
N SER A 2 -57.58 -27.16 18.12
CA SER A 2 -58.30 -25.86 18.09
C SER A 2 -58.95 -25.50 19.43
N CYS A 3 -58.46 -24.43 20.05
CA CYS A 3 -59.15 -23.15 20.37
C CYS A 3 -58.14 -22.28 21.16
N THR A 4 -57.56 -21.20 20.62
CA THR A 4 -58.04 -19.79 20.62
C THR A 4 -58.63 -19.31 21.94
N ASP A 5 -57.99 -18.30 22.53
CA ASP A 5 -58.72 -17.14 23.03
C ASP A 5 -57.94 -15.85 22.71
N SER A 6 -58.71 -14.88 22.24
CA SER A 6 -58.31 -13.62 21.64
C SER A 6 -58.57 -12.48 22.63
N MET A 7 -57.57 -11.64 22.87
CA MET A 7 -57.79 -10.30 23.41
C MET A 7 -57.35 -9.28 22.37
N GLU A 8 -58.34 -8.64 21.73
CA GLU A 8 -58.17 -7.37 21.04
C GLU A 8 -57.82 -6.29 22.08
N VAL A 9 -56.82 -5.46 21.75
CA VAL A 9 -56.67 -4.13 22.32
C VAL A 9 -56.86 -3.11 21.20
N SER A 10 -57.73 -2.15 21.49
CA SER A 10 -58.24 -1.08 20.64
C SER A 10 -57.15 -0.23 19.99
N GLY A 11 -57.37 0.09 18.72
CA GLY A 11 -56.58 1.05 17.98
C GLY A 11 -56.67 2.46 18.54
N ASP A 12 -55.51 3.06 18.76
CA ASP A 12 -55.31 4.48 18.54
C ASP A 12 -54.16 4.63 17.54
N ALA A 13 -54.36 5.46 16.53
CA ALA A 13 -53.51 5.57 15.36
C ALA A 13 -52.24 6.36 15.67
N ASP A 14 -51.13 5.66 15.94
CA ASP A 14 -49.78 6.21 15.79
C ASP A 14 -49.18 5.77 14.45
N ARG A 15 -48.90 6.74 13.58
CA ARG A 15 -48.13 6.52 12.36
C ARG A 15 -46.67 6.23 12.75
N ASN A 16 -46.30 4.94 12.84
CA ASN A 16 -44.97 4.38 12.56
C ASN A 16 -44.98 2.85 12.79
N ASN A 17 -45.63 2.08 11.90
CA ASN A 17 -45.55 0.61 11.93
C ASN A 17 -44.13 0.16 11.58
N THR A 18 -43.37 -0.34 12.57
CA THR A 18 -42.13 -1.10 12.34
C THR A 18 -42.41 -2.56 12.66
N GLU A 19 -42.37 -3.43 11.65
CA GLU A 19 -42.53 -4.89 11.81
C GLU A 19 -41.16 -5.56 11.96
N ASP A 20 -41.09 -6.62 12.76
CA ASP A 20 -39.88 -7.42 12.92
C ASP A 20 -39.68 -8.35 11.71
N VAL A 21 -38.51 -8.27 11.08
CA VAL A 21 -38.11 -8.95 9.85
C VAL A 21 -36.95 -9.90 10.13
N SER A 22 -37.17 -11.20 9.92
CA SER A 22 -36.12 -12.22 10.04
C SER A 22 -35.21 -12.22 8.80
N VAL A 23 -34.00 -11.68 8.93
CA VAL A 23 -32.99 -11.65 7.87
C VAL A 23 -31.99 -12.77 8.06
N ARG A 24 -31.69 -13.53 7.00
CA ARG A 24 -30.57 -14.50 7.01
C ARG A 24 -29.32 -13.81 6.46
N LEU A 25 -28.22 -13.87 7.20
CA LEU A 25 -26.95 -13.28 6.82
C LEU A 25 -25.90 -14.39 6.64
N VAL A 26 -25.06 -14.25 5.63
CA VAL A 26 -23.89 -15.10 5.38
C VAL A 26 -22.65 -14.22 5.35
N ILE A 27 -21.73 -14.51 6.27
CA ILE A 27 -20.45 -13.82 6.42
C ILE A 27 -19.32 -14.72 5.95
N THR A 28 -18.36 -14.14 5.23
CA THR A 28 -17.10 -14.78 4.84
C THR A 28 -16.03 -14.45 5.88
N ILE A 29 -15.33 -15.48 6.34
CA ILE A 29 -14.33 -15.39 7.40
C ILE A 29 -12.93 -15.40 6.76
N PRO A 30 -12.00 -14.53 7.18
CA PRO A 30 -10.64 -14.53 6.64
C PRO A 30 -9.99 -15.91 6.75
N ALA A 31 -9.24 -16.30 5.72
CA ALA A 31 -8.70 -17.65 5.62
C ALA A 31 -7.85 -17.99 6.85
N SER A 32 -8.02 -19.18 7.43
CA SER A 32 -7.07 -19.76 8.37
C SER A 32 -6.08 -20.60 7.58
N THR A 33 -4.79 -20.29 7.64
CA THR A 33 -3.77 -21.10 6.95
C THR A 33 -3.69 -22.50 7.58
N THR A 34 -3.93 -23.56 6.79
CA THR A 34 -3.79 -24.97 7.20
C THR A 34 -2.31 -25.33 7.35
N TYR A 35 -1.93 -25.96 8.47
CA TYR A 35 -0.59 -26.50 8.68
C TYR A 35 -0.65 -28.01 8.74
N ALA A 36 0.06 -28.69 7.85
CA ALA A 36 0.33 -30.11 7.99
C ALA A 36 1.53 -30.28 8.94
N ARG A 37 1.27 -30.64 10.22
CA ARG A 37 2.34 -31.17 11.08
C ARG A 37 2.68 -32.59 10.65
N THR A 38 3.97 -32.89 10.52
CA THR A 38 4.47 -34.27 10.41
C THR A 38 4.19 -34.99 11.74
N ARG A 39 3.06 -35.71 11.80
CA ARG A 39 2.52 -36.49 12.93
C ARG A 39 1.88 -35.67 14.06
N GLY A 40 0.59 -35.41 13.87
CA GLY A 40 -0.34 -34.92 14.88
C GLY A 40 -1.27 -33.87 14.27
N THR A 41 -2.37 -34.32 13.66
CA THR A 41 -3.45 -33.47 13.19
C THR A 41 -4.14 -32.81 14.38
N PHE A 42 -3.65 -31.65 14.80
CA PHE A 42 -4.55 -30.66 15.37
C PHE A 42 -5.21 -29.94 14.19
N ALA A 43 -6.53 -29.94 14.13
CA ALA A 43 -7.28 -29.04 13.27
C ALA A 43 -7.08 -27.61 13.81
N THR A 44 -5.90 -27.02 13.58
CA THR A 44 -5.54 -25.67 14.05
C THR A 44 -6.30 -24.56 13.31
N THR A 45 -7.17 -24.92 12.36
CA THR A 45 -8.01 -24.00 11.58
C THR A 45 -9.33 -23.66 12.25
N ASP A 46 -9.81 -24.50 13.17
CA ASP A 46 -11.18 -24.37 13.68
C ASP A 46 -11.32 -23.18 14.62
N HIS A 47 -10.31 -22.86 15.44
CA HIS A 47 -10.43 -21.77 16.42
C HIS A 47 -10.23 -20.37 15.81
N GLU A 48 -9.42 -20.23 14.76
CA GLU A 48 -9.20 -18.93 14.10
C GLU A 48 -10.41 -18.49 13.25
N SER A 49 -11.21 -19.46 12.82
CA SER A 49 -12.40 -19.26 11.98
C SER A 49 -13.73 -19.42 12.74
N LYS A 50 -13.70 -19.79 14.02
CA LYS A 50 -14.91 -20.02 14.82
C LYS A 50 -15.68 -18.71 15.08
N ILE A 51 -16.97 -18.72 14.76
CA ILE A 51 -17.91 -17.70 15.20
C ILE A 51 -18.85 -18.29 16.25
N SER A 52 -18.65 -17.91 17.50
CA SER A 52 -19.47 -18.37 18.63
C SER A 52 -20.66 -17.47 18.90
N GLU A 53 -20.53 -16.18 18.59
CA GLU A 53 -21.55 -15.17 18.86
C GLU A 53 -21.49 -14.01 17.86
N ILE A 54 -22.61 -13.32 17.68
CA ILE A 54 -22.74 -12.18 16.76
C ILE A 54 -23.64 -11.12 17.38
N GLN A 55 -23.25 -9.85 17.25
CA GLN A 55 -24.09 -8.67 17.43
C GLN A 55 -24.21 -7.92 16.11
N VAL A 56 -25.41 -7.49 15.75
CA VAL A 56 -25.65 -6.60 14.61
C VAL A 56 -26.08 -5.25 15.16
N LEU A 57 -25.29 -4.21 14.90
CA LEU A 57 -25.67 -2.83 15.18
C LEU A 57 -26.31 -2.22 13.94
N VAL A 58 -27.48 -1.60 14.12
CA VAL A 58 -28.27 -1.03 13.03
C VAL A 58 -28.18 0.49 13.09
N PHE A 59 -27.74 1.06 11.97
CA PHE A 59 -27.68 2.48 11.72
C PHE A 59 -28.71 2.87 10.66
N GLU A 60 -29.34 4.02 10.86
CA GLU A 60 -30.25 4.65 9.90
C GLU A 60 -29.85 6.11 9.79
N GLU A 61 -29.67 6.60 8.56
CA GLU A 61 -29.19 7.97 8.28
C GLU A 61 -27.88 8.33 9.03
N GLY A 62 -26.97 7.35 9.17
CA GLY A 62 -25.67 7.52 9.84
C GLY A 62 -25.73 7.55 11.37
N LYS A 63 -26.88 7.24 11.96
CA LYS A 63 -27.13 7.27 13.41
C LYS A 63 -27.49 5.90 13.95
N TYR A 64 -26.89 5.51 15.08
CA TYR A 64 -27.20 4.25 15.74
C TYR A 64 -28.65 4.23 16.22
N LYS A 65 -29.36 3.12 16.01
CA LYS A 65 -30.75 2.96 16.44
C LYS A 65 -30.93 1.86 17.47
N TYR A 66 -30.40 0.68 17.19
CA TYR A 66 -30.52 -0.49 18.07
C TYR A 66 -29.52 -1.57 17.68
N ARG A 67 -29.35 -2.56 18.54
CA ARG A 67 -28.61 -3.79 18.24
C ARG A 67 -29.49 -5.01 18.40
N VAL A 68 -29.14 -6.08 17.69
CA VAL A 68 -29.77 -7.39 17.85
C VAL A 68 -28.74 -8.50 17.84
N PRO A 69 -28.97 -9.61 18.58
CA PRO A 69 -28.09 -10.76 18.51
C PRO A 69 -28.29 -11.53 17.20
N GLY A 70 -27.21 -12.13 16.71
CA GLY A 70 -27.30 -13.19 15.72
C GLY A 70 -27.76 -14.49 16.37
N ILE A 71 -28.78 -15.13 15.80
CA ILE A 71 -29.33 -16.41 16.26
C ILE A 71 -29.12 -17.49 15.19
N SER A 72 -29.17 -18.76 15.60
CA SER A 72 -28.98 -19.91 14.70
C SER A 72 -27.67 -19.83 13.89
N ILE A 73 -26.55 -19.54 14.58
CA ILE A 73 -25.23 -19.46 13.98
C ILE A 73 -24.80 -20.86 13.54
N ASN A 74 -24.46 -21.00 12.25
CA ASN A 74 -23.94 -22.21 11.64
C ASN A 74 -22.58 -21.88 11.03
N ASN A 75 -21.53 -22.48 11.57
CA ASN A 75 -20.15 -22.29 11.11
C ASN A 75 -19.79 -23.30 10.02
N THR A 76 -18.94 -22.85 9.10
CA THR A 76 -18.09 -23.68 8.25
C THR A 76 -16.62 -23.26 8.48
N SER A 77 -15.67 -23.88 7.79
CA SER A 77 -14.25 -23.51 7.90
C SER A 77 -13.91 -22.12 7.35
N SER A 78 -14.77 -21.53 6.53
CA SER A 78 -14.51 -20.26 5.81
C SER A 78 -15.67 -19.27 5.81
N ALA A 79 -16.80 -19.64 6.40
CA ALA A 79 -17.99 -18.80 6.46
C ALA A 79 -18.82 -19.12 7.70
N ALA A 80 -19.72 -18.21 8.07
CA ALA A 80 -20.80 -18.51 8.99
C ALA A 80 -22.12 -17.95 8.46
N SER A 81 -23.21 -18.63 8.75
CA SER A 81 -24.55 -18.12 8.49
C SER A 81 -25.36 -18.02 9.77
N PHE A 82 -26.15 -16.96 9.88
CA PHE A 82 -26.98 -16.70 11.06
C PHE A 82 -28.24 -15.96 10.64
N LYS A 83 -29.17 -15.80 11.58
CA LYS A 83 -30.35 -14.95 11.42
C LYS A 83 -30.28 -13.77 12.38
N ALA A 84 -30.82 -12.64 11.97
CA ALA A 84 -31.04 -11.48 12.83
C ALA A 84 -32.49 -10.99 12.65
N LEU A 85 -33.12 -10.57 13.75
CA LEU A 85 -34.47 -10.03 13.71
C LEU A 85 -34.37 -8.50 13.67
N LEU A 86 -34.48 -7.91 12.48
CA LEU A 86 -34.32 -6.47 12.26
C LEU A 86 -35.68 -5.80 12.12
N LYS A 87 -35.79 -4.51 12.45
CA LYS A 87 -37.01 -3.73 12.21
C LYS A 87 -37.07 -3.28 10.76
N SER A 88 -38.23 -3.40 10.12
CA SER A 88 -38.48 -2.86 8.79
C SER A 88 -38.26 -1.35 8.75
N SER A 89 -37.68 -0.84 7.67
CA SER A 89 -37.54 0.60 7.45
C SER A 89 -37.57 0.91 5.96
N SER A 90 -38.17 2.03 5.58
CA SER A 90 -38.09 2.57 4.21
C SER A 90 -36.86 3.43 3.96
N SER A 91 -36.09 3.74 5.02
CA SER A 91 -34.87 4.56 4.94
C SER A 91 -33.62 3.68 4.77
N PRO A 92 -32.55 4.20 4.14
CA PRO A 92 -31.29 3.47 4.03
C PRO A 92 -30.77 3.01 5.39
N LEU A 93 -30.43 1.73 5.49
CA LEU A 93 -29.83 1.15 6.69
C LEU A 93 -28.38 0.76 6.45
N LYS A 94 -27.55 0.87 7.49
CA LYS A 94 -26.21 0.27 7.54
C LYS A 94 -26.15 -0.71 8.72
N LEU A 95 -25.64 -1.90 8.45
CA LEU A 95 -25.46 -2.96 9.43
C LEU A 95 -23.97 -3.07 9.74
N LEU A 96 -23.60 -2.97 11.02
CA LEU A 96 -22.28 -3.37 11.49
C LEU A 96 -22.41 -4.73 12.19
N ILE A 97 -21.73 -5.74 11.66
CA ILE A 97 -21.76 -7.12 12.16
C ILE A 97 -20.49 -7.35 12.97
N LEU A 98 -20.64 -7.59 14.27
CA LEU A 98 -19.54 -7.88 15.19
C LEU A 98 -19.63 -9.33 15.67
N ALA A 99 -18.62 -10.13 15.35
CA ALA A 99 -18.53 -11.52 15.79
C ALA A 99 -17.57 -11.64 16.99
N ASN A 100 -17.86 -12.57 17.91
CA ASN A 100 -17.04 -12.87 19.10
C ASN A 100 -16.66 -11.63 19.92
N ALA A 101 -17.60 -10.69 20.05
CA ALA A 101 -17.38 -9.40 20.70
C ALA A 101 -18.60 -8.93 21.52
N THR A 102 -19.54 -9.81 21.87
CA THR A 102 -20.77 -9.43 22.58
C THR A 102 -20.46 -8.72 23.89
N ASP A 103 -19.50 -9.21 24.67
CA ASP A 103 -19.11 -8.60 25.93
C ASP A 103 -18.60 -7.16 25.73
N ALA A 104 -17.81 -6.92 24.67
CA ALA A 104 -17.34 -5.58 24.33
C ALA A 104 -18.48 -4.66 23.92
N VAL A 105 -19.46 -5.16 23.17
CA VAL A 105 -20.65 -4.41 22.76
C VAL A 105 -21.53 -4.07 23.96
N ILE A 106 -21.75 -5.02 24.88
CA ILE A 106 -22.57 -4.80 26.08
C ILE A 106 -21.88 -3.82 27.04
N ALA A 107 -20.57 -3.99 27.27
CA ALA A 107 -19.82 -3.10 28.15
C ALA A 107 -19.74 -1.66 27.63
N ASN A 108 -19.85 -1.47 26.31
CA ASN A 108 -19.78 -0.18 25.63
C ASN A 108 -21.05 0.09 24.79
N GLU A 109 -22.22 -0.25 25.33
CA GLU A 109 -23.49 -0.21 24.58
C GLU A 109 -23.77 1.20 24.04
N PRO A 110 -23.92 1.37 22.71
CA PRO A 110 -24.19 2.68 22.14
C PRO A 110 -25.53 3.26 22.57
N SER A 111 -25.57 4.59 22.70
CA SER A 111 -26.81 5.33 22.89
C SER A 111 -27.48 5.59 21.56
N VAL A 112 -28.82 5.58 21.55
CA VAL A 112 -29.61 5.93 20.36
C VAL A 112 -29.17 7.32 19.86
N ASP A 113 -29.00 7.42 18.55
CA ASP A 113 -28.51 8.59 17.80
C ASP A 113 -27.02 8.95 17.98
N ASP A 114 -26.22 8.08 18.61
CA ASP A 114 -24.77 8.14 18.51
C ASP A 114 -24.33 8.07 17.04
N SER A 115 -23.30 8.85 16.69
CA SER A 115 -22.71 8.78 15.35
C SER A 115 -21.91 7.48 15.18
N GLU A 116 -21.82 7.00 13.95
CA GLU A 116 -20.98 5.84 13.62
C GLU A 116 -19.55 6.00 14.16
N ASP A 117 -18.92 7.16 13.96
CA ASP A 117 -17.56 7.44 14.47
C ASP A 117 -17.43 7.32 15.99
N LEU A 118 -18.47 7.71 16.75
CA LEU A 118 -18.46 7.59 18.20
C LEU A 118 -18.57 6.12 18.62
N VAL A 119 -19.48 5.38 17.98
CA VAL A 119 -19.66 3.94 18.22
C VAL A 119 -18.38 3.17 17.93
N LYS A 120 -17.73 3.45 16.79
CA LYS A 120 -16.47 2.82 16.37
C LYS A 120 -15.39 2.94 17.44
N LYS A 121 -15.18 4.15 17.96
CA LYS A 121 -14.16 4.45 18.97
C LYS A 121 -14.47 3.89 20.37
N ASN A 122 -15.73 3.64 20.67
CA ASN A 122 -16.16 3.20 22.01
C ASN A 122 -16.21 1.68 22.16
N ILE A 123 -16.47 0.91 21.09
CA ILE A 123 -16.55 -0.56 21.17
C ILE A 123 -15.13 -1.15 21.21
N ASN A 124 -14.61 -1.26 22.43
CA ASN A 124 -13.28 -1.76 22.74
C ASN A 124 -13.34 -3.02 23.60
N LEU A 125 -12.40 -3.93 23.36
CA LEU A 125 -12.21 -5.14 24.16
C LEU A 125 -10.86 -5.08 24.87
N ARG A 126 -10.83 -5.45 26.14
CA ARG A 126 -9.57 -5.62 26.88
C ARG A 126 -8.82 -6.83 26.32
N PHE A 127 -7.58 -6.61 25.90
CA PHE A 127 -6.71 -7.67 25.39
C PHE A 127 -6.07 -8.44 26.55
N ASN A 128 -6.17 -9.77 26.51
CA ASN A 128 -5.56 -10.67 27.48
C ASN A 128 -5.03 -11.95 26.81
N ASN A 129 -4.16 -11.81 25.81
CA ASN A 129 -3.56 -12.93 25.06
C ASN A 129 -4.59 -13.93 24.52
N ILE A 130 -5.57 -13.44 23.76
CA ILE A 130 -6.65 -14.28 23.22
C ILE A 130 -6.10 -15.35 22.25
N THR A 131 -6.60 -16.57 22.35
CA THR A 131 -6.15 -17.72 21.54
C THR A 131 -7.27 -18.39 20.74
N SER A 132 -8.52 -17.98 20.92
CA SER A 132 -9.68 -18.47 20.18
C SER A 132 -10.77 -17.40 20.15
N ASP A 133 -11.84 -17.67 19.41
CA ASP A 133 -13.05 -16.82 19.35
C ASP A 133 -12.66 -15.37 19.06
N PHE A 134 -11.93 -15.18 17.96
CA PHE A 134 -11.37 -13.88 17.64
C PHE A 134 -12.46 -12.87 17.29
N PRO A 135 -12.43 -11.66 17.87
CA PRO A 135 -13.33 -10.60 17.47
C PRO A 135 -13.18 -10.28 15.99
N MET A 136 -14.31 -10.11 15.30
CA MET A 136 -14.31 -9.75 13.88
C MET A 136 -15.38 -8.70 13.58
N TYR A 137 -15.13 -7.92 12.54
CA TYR A 137 -15.99 -6.86 12.04
C TYR A 137 -16.37 -7.10 10.59
N GLY A 138 -17.63 -6.88 10.23
CA GLY A 138 -18.08 -6.73 8.84
C GLY A 138 -19.17 -5.69 8.74
N GLU A 139 -19.45 -5.22 7.53
CA GLU A 139 -20.50 -4.23 7.28
C GLU A 139 -21.33 -4.56 6.04
N TYR A 140 -22.55 -4.05 6.02
CA TYR A 140 -23.43 -4.15 4.85
C TYR A 140 -24.38 -2.96 4.79
N GLU A 141 -24.59 -2.41 3.59
CA GLU A 141 -25.54 -1.32 3.36
C GLU A 141 -26.80 -1.83 2.67
N LEU A 142 -27.95 -1.30 3.09
CA LEU A 142 -29.28 -1.53 2.52
C LEU A 142 -29.80 -0.18 2.02
N PRO A 143 -29.44 0.26 0.79
CA PRO A 143 -29.80 1.58 0.28
C PRO A 143 -31.30 1.84 0.17
N GLY A 144 -32.09 0.78 -0.05
CA GLY A 144 -33.56 0.85 -0.11
C GLY A 144 -34.26 0.59 1.22
N GLY A 145 -33.51 0.46 2.32
CA GLY A 145 -34.05 0.02 3.60
C GLY A 145 -34.35 -1.48 3.64
N LEU A 146 -35.28 -1.87 4.52
CA LEU A 146 -35.66 -3.25 4.79
C LEU A 146 -37.18 -3.42 4.72
N GLU A 147 -37.66 -4.16 3.73
CA GLU A 147 -39.08 -4.48 3.57
C GLU A 147 -39.54 -5.60 4.51
N ALA A 148 -40.75 -5.47 5.06
CA ALA A 148 -41.31 -6.42 6.04
C ALA A 148 -41.74 -7.77 5.45
N THR A 149 -42.03 -7.83 4.15
CA THR A 149 -42.70 -8.97 3.50
C THR A 149 -41.77 -9.90 2.74
N VAL A 150 -40.47 -9.59 2.67
CA VAL A 150 -39.47 -10.35 1.89
C VAL A 150 -38.51 -11.08 2.82
N ILE A 151 -38.31 -12.39 2.59
CA ILE A 151 -37.21 -13.13 3.22
C ILE A 151 -35.90 -12.60 2.64
N ASN A 152 -35.26 -11.70 3.37
CA ASN A 152 -33.99 -11.12 2.96
C ASN A 152 -32.84 -12.08 3.30
N ASN A 153 -32.14 -12.54 2.27
CA ASN A 153 -30.92 -13.33 2.39
C ASN A 153 -29.75 -12.45 1.94
N ILE A 154 -28.96 -11.97 2.91
CA ILE A 154 -27.81 -11.11 2.67
C ILE A 154 -26.56 -11.98 2.61
N THR A 155 -25.81 -11.87 1.52
CA THR A 155 -24.55 -12.59 1.29
C THR A 155 -23.47 -11.61 0.85
N GLY A 156 -22.20 -12.03 0.90
CA GLY A 156 -21.07 -11.20 0.45
C GLY A 156 -20.54 -10.25 1.52
N ILE A 157 -20.98 -10.41 2.77
CA ILE A 157 -20.42 -9.68 3.91
C ILE A 157 -19.05 -10.27 4.22
N LYS A 158 -18.02 -9.45 4.15
CA LYS A 158 -16.64 -9.84 4.44
C LYS A 158 -16.28 -9.41 5.84
N MET A 159 -15.74 -10.35 6.61
CA MET A 159 -15.28 -10.06 7.97
C MET A 159 -13.79 -9.74 7.97
N LEU A 160 -13.36 -8.90 8.92
CA LEU A 160 -11.97 -8.61 9.25
C LEU A 160 -11.75 -8.99 10.71
N ARG A 161 -10.72 -9.79 10.99
CA ARG A 161 -10.30 -10.03 12.38
C ARG A 161 -9.79 -8.71 12.99
N SER A 162 -10.08 -8.46 14.26
CA SER A 162 -9.57 -7.30 15.01
C SER A 162 -8.16 -7.54 15.60
N ILE A 163 -7.52 -8.65 15.26
CA ILE A 163 -6.20 -9.06 15.73
C ILE A 163 -5.29 -9.46 14.56
N ALA A 164 -3.98 -9.40 14.79
CA ALA A 164 -2.95 -9.92 13.92
C ALA A 164 -2.43 -11.28 14.41
N ARG A 165 -1.82 -12.04 13.52
CA ARG A 165 -1.13 -13.31 13.82
C ARG A 165 0.38 -13.17 13.67
N VAL A 166 1.14 -13.83 14.54
CA VAL A 166 2.60 -13.89 14.49
C VAL A 166 3.08 -15.34 14.39
N ASP A 167 3.92 -15.59 13.40
CA ASP A 167 4.65 -16.83 13.20
C ASP A 167 6.16 -16.55 13.19
N VAL A 168 6.97 -17.53 13.63
CA VAL A 168 8.43 -17.45 13.63
C VAL A 168 9.01 -18.71 13.00
N LYS A 169 10.00 -18.55 12.12
CA LYS A 169 10.71 -19.65 11.46
C LYS A 169 12.22 -19.46 11.59
N ALA A 170 12.93 -20.53 11.91
CA ALA A 170 14.40 -20.58 11.86
C ALA A 170 14.90 -21.85 11.16
N THR A 171 14.16 -22.32 10.15
CA THR A 171 14.48 -23.54 9.40
C THR A 171 15.71 -23.38 8.49
N GLU A 172 16.07 -22.15 8.12
CA GLU A 172 17.21 -21.82 7.26
C GLU A 172 18.53 -21.64 8.05
N VAL A 173 18.51 -21.72 9.39
CA VAL A 173 19.66 -21.41 10.26
C VAL A 173 20.13 -22.65 11.00
N ALA A 174 21.21 -23.26 10.51
CA ALA A 174 21.71 -24.55 11.02
C ALA A 174 22.33 -24.49 12.43
N ASN A 175 22.88 -23.34 12.82
CA ASN A 175 23.58 -23.16 14.10
C ASN A 175 22.70 -22.56 15.20
N PHE A 176 21.38 -22.54 15.00
CA PHE A 176 20.42 -22.01 15.96
C PHE A 176 19.25 -22.97 16.14
N LYS A 177 18.87 -23.20 17.40
CA LYS A 177 17.69 -23.99 17.76
C LYS A 177 16.68 -23.10 18.48
N LEU A 178 15.54 -22.83 17.83
CA LEU A 178 14.43 -22.09 18.40
C LEU A 178 13.73 -22.94 19.48
N SER A 179 13.57 -22.41 20.69
CA SER A 179 12.92 -23.10 21.81
C SER A 179 11.77 -22.33 22.44
N GLY A 180 11.62 -21.03 22.15
CA GLY A 180 10.51 -20.24 22.66
C GLY A 180 10.25 -18.94 21.92
N VAL A 181 9.03 -18.44 21.99
CA VAL A 181 8.59 -17.17 21.40
C VAL A 181 7.76 -16.39 22.41
N LYS A 182 8.02 -15.09 22.54
CA LYS A 182 7.31 -14.18 23.45
C LYS A 182 7.13 -12.81 22.80
N ALA A 183 5.90 -12.29 22.79
CA ALA A 183 5.63 -10.89 22.49
C ALA A 183 5.76 -10.01 23.73
N TYR A 184 6.22 -8.79 23.49
CA TYR A 184 6.34 -7.71 24.45
C TYR A 184 5.55 -6.49 24.01
N ARG A 185 4.98 -5.77 24.99
CA ARG A 185 4.34 -4.46 24.81
C ARG A 185 3.21 -4.47 23.78
N ALA A 186 2.38 -5.51 23.80
CA ALA A 186 1.10 -5.45 23.12
C ALA A 186 0.19 -4.44 23.84
N ASN A 187 -0.68 -3.79 23.08
CA ASN A 187 -1.72 -2.93 23.61
C ASN A 187 -2.68 -3.71 24.53
N ASP A 188 -3.13 -3.10 25.61
CA ASP A 188 -4.05 -3.71 26.58
C ASP A 188 -5.52 -3.66 26.15
N HIS A 189 -5.83 -2.95 25.06
CA HIS A 189 -7.14 -2.91 24.43
C HIS A 189 -7.05 -3.01 22.91
N LEU A 190 -8.11 -3.51 22.29
CA LEU A 190 -8.30 -3.47 20.84
C LEU A 190 -9.67 -2.89 20.49
N GLN A 191 -9.72 -2.08 19.43
CA GLN A 191 -10.95 -1.55 18.86
C GLN A 191 -11.56 -2.59 17.92
N ILE A 192 -12.82 -2.99 18.15
CA ILE A 192 -13.42 -4.07 17.35
C ILE A 192 -13.68 -3.60 15.92
N ILE A 193 -14.26 -2.41 15.76
CA ILE A 193 -14.57 -1.80 14.47
C ILE A 193 -13.38 -0.95 14.02
N PRO A 194 -12.80 -1.15 12.82
CA PRO A 194 -11.68 -0.33 12.36
C PRO A 194 -12.08 1.11 12.07
N ASP A 195 -11.13 2.04 12.15
CA ASP A 195 -11.32 3.43 11.74
C ASP A 195 -11.54 3.54 10.22
N GLU A 196 -10.85 2.71 9.43
CA GLU A 196 -11.10 2.54 8.00
C GLU A 196 -12.29 1.59 7.78
N THR A 197 -13.41 2.11 7.28
CA THR A 197 -14.63 1.35 6.93
C THR A 197 -14.81 1.23 5.42
N GLY A 198 -15.61 0.27 4.97
CA GLY A 198 -15.82 0.00 3.54
C GLY A 198 -14.58 -0.55 2.81
N VAL A 199 -13.51 -0.84 3.55
CA VAL A 199 -12.26 -1.40 3.02
C VAL A 199 -12.18 -2.88 3.29
N VAL A 200 -11.58 -3.62 2.36
CA VAL A 200 -11.29 -5.05 2.51
C VAL A 200 -9.96 -5.32 3.22
N ARG A 201 -9.20 -4.25 3.51
CA ARG A 201 -7.93 -4.23 4.22
C ARG A 201 -7.70 -2.85 4.83
N VAL A 202 -7.19 -2.80 6.06
CA VAL A 202 -6.75 -1.56 6.70
C VAL A 202 -5.31 -1.23 6.36
N THR A 203 -4.97 0.06 6.31
CA THR A 203 -3.63 0.58 6.07
C THR A 203 -3.02 1.24 7.32
N LEU A 204 -3.87 1.60 8.28
CA LEU A 204 -3.54 2.21 9.56
C LEU A 204 -4.15 1.40 10.72
N PRO A 205 -3.46 1.31 11.86
CA PRO A 205 -3.99 0.64 13.04
C PRO A 205 -5.11 1.48 13.66
N SER A 206 -6.12 0.85 14.25
CA SER A 206 -7.13 1.52 15.06
C SER A 206 -6.88 1.19 16.55
N VAL A 207 -5.95 1.94 17.14
CA VAL A 207 -5.57 1.77 18.55
C VAL A 207 -6.53 2.58 19.44
N PRO A 208 -7.22 1.95 20.41
CA PRO A 208 -8.09 2.66 21.32
C PRO A 208 -7.36 3.78 22.07
N ALA A 209 -8.00 4.95 22.17
CA ALA A 209 -7.46 6.06 22.94
C ALA A 209 -7.25 5.65 24.42
N GLY A 210 -6.05 5.87 24.94
CA GLY A 210 -5.70 5.49 26.32
C GLY A 210 -5.24 4.04 26.48
N SER A 211 -5.18 3.25 25.41
CA SER A 211 -4.53 1.94 25.42
C SER A 211 -3.06 2.06 25.82
N SER A 212 -2.59 1.10 26.62
CA SER A 212 -1.20 1.04 27.07
C SER A 212 -0.49 -0.19 26.51
N GLY A 213 0.68 0.03 25.87
CA GLY A 213 1.53 -1.04 25.32
C GLY A 213 2.33 -1.77 26.40
N ASN A 214 1.65 -2.41 27.34
CA ASN A 214 2.27 -3.05 28.51
C ASN A 214 1.94 -4.53 28.67
N VAL A 215 1.16 -5.12 27.76
CA VAL A 215 0.83 -6.54 27.81
C VAL A 215 1.97 -7.34 27.22
N ASN A 216 2.64 -8.11 28.06
CA ASN A 216 3.60 -9.11 27.62
C ASN A 216 2.90 -10.47 27.60
N SER A 217 3.12 -11.23 26.54
CA SER A 217 2.62 -12.60 26.45
C SER A 217 3.41 -13.54 27.37
N ILE A 218 2.90 -14.75 27.58
CA ILE A 218 3.70 -15.84 28.15
C ILE A 218 4.82 -16.25 27.17
N LEU A 219 5.84 -16.95 27.66
CA LEU A 219 6.80 -17.61 26.78
C LEU A 219 6.14 -18.87 26.20
N TYR A 220 5.87 -18.87 24.89
CA TYR A 220 5.34 -20.05 24.21
C TYR A 220 6.49 -20.98 23.85
N PRO A 221 6.49 -22.25 24.32
CA PRO A 221 7.54 -23.19 23.98
C PRO A 221 7.45 -23.59 22.50
N VAL A 222 8.62 -23.82 21.90
CA VAL A 222 8.77 -24.41 20.57
C VAL A 222 9.36 -25.81 20.74
N PRO A 223 8.52 -26.86 20.69
CA PRO A 223 9.00 -28.23 20.82
C PRO A 223 9.96 -28.62 19.69
N THR A 224 10.90 -29.52 20.00
CA THR A 224 11.91 -30.01 19.05
C THR A 224 11.31 -30.61 17.78
N GLU A 225 10.16 -31.26 17.90
CA GLU A 225 9.42 -31.87 16.80
C GLU A 225 8.87 -30.85 15.80
N ASN A 226 8.77 -29.56 16.18
CA ASN A 226 8.35 -28.50 15.28
C ASN A 226 9.50 -27.94 14.43
N LEU A 227 10.71 -28.52 14.53
CA LEU A 227 11.84 -28.25 13.62
C LEU A 227 12.11 -26.75 13.39
N ASN A 228 12.21 -25.97 14.47
CA ASN A 228 12.42 -24.51 14.43
C ASN A 228 11.26 -23.69 13.83
N GLU A 229 10.02 -24.21 13.84
CA GLU A 229 8.83 -23.46 13.44
C GLU A 229 7.87 -23.22 14.62
N PHE A 230 7.41 -21.98 14.73
CA PHE A 230 6.35 -21.54 15.64
C PHE A 230 5.24 -20.88 14.83
N SER A 231 4.04 -21.47 14.88
CA SER A 231 2.91 -21.01 14.07
C SER A 231 1.58 -21.16 14.83
N ALA A 232 0.64 -20.26 14.50
CA ALA A 232 -0.78 -20.31 14.90
C ALA A 232 -1.02 -20.32 16.42
N GLN A 233 -0.21 -19.57 17.17
CA GLN A 233 -0.24 -19.59 18.64
C GLN A 233 -0.11 -18.20 19.29
N LEU A 234 0.37 -17.20 18.55
CA LEU A 234 0.56 -15.85 19.05
C LEU A 234 -0.25 -14.87 18.21
N TYR A 235 -1.12 -14.13 18.90
CA TYR A 235 -2.01 -13.15 18.29
C TYR A 235 -1.91 -11.84 19.05
N LEU A 236 -1.88 -10.74 18.32
CA LEU A 236 -1.62 -9.41 18.87
C LEU A 236 -2.71 -8.42 18.45
N PRO A 237 -3.08 -7.48 19.32
CA PRO A 237 -3.86 -6.32 18.93
C PRO A 237 -3.01 -5.41 18.04
N GLU A 238 -3.67 -4.45 17.42
CA GLU A 238 -2.99 -3.42 16.65
C GLU A 238 -2.09 -2.55 17.51
N ALA A 239 -1.04 -2.01 16.90
CA ALA A 239 -0.08 -1.14 17.55
C ALA A 239 0.38 -0.04 16.60
N ASP A 240 0.54 1.17 17.15
CA ASP A 240 1.14 2.30 16.46
C ASP A 240 2.67 2.22 16.46
N SER A 241 3.27 2.90 15.48
CA SER A 241 4.71 3.11 15.44
C SER A 241 5.11 4.14 16.51
N PRO A 242 5.95 3.79 17.50
CA PRO A 242 6.42 4.75 18.49
C PRO A 242 7.40 5.76 17.85
N THR A 243 7.57 6.90 18.51
CA THR A 243 8.59 7.89 18.10
C THR A 243 9.98 7.25 18.07
N PRO A 244 10.91 7.72 17.21
CA PRO A 244 12.22 7.11 17.02
C PRO A 244 13.00 6.83 18.32
N ASP A 245 12.99 7.78 19.26
CA ASP A 245 13.69 7.68 20.55
C ASP A 245 13.11 6.58 21.46
N ASN A 246 11.83 6.25 21.27
CA ASN A 246 11.09 5.29 22.09
C ASN A 246 10.95 3.91 21.44
N ARG A 247 11.51 3.67 20.24
CA ARG A 247 11.38 2.38 19.55
C ARG A 247 11.87 1.19 20.38
N VAL A 248 12.97 1.36 21.10
CA VAL A 248 13.50 0.29 21.95
C VAL A 248 12.61 0.06 23.19
N SER A 249 12.03 1.13 23.75
CA SER A 249 11.32 1.12 25.04
C SER A 249 9.80 1.02 24.94
N GLN A 250 9.19 1.22 23.77
CA GLN A 250 7.75 1.29 23.59
C GLN A 250 7.20 0.47 22.43
N ALA A 251 8.02 0.08 21.43
CA ALA A 251 7.50 -0.73 20.32
C ALA A 251 7.04 -2.10 20.81
N THR A 252 5.94 -2.58 20.25
CA THR A 252 5.58 -4.00 20.28
C THR A 252 6.67 -4.78 19.55
N CYS A 253 7.23 -5.80 20.19
CA CYS A 253 8.31 -6.60 19.60
C CYS A 253 8.18 -8.08 19.97
N ILE A 254 8.88 -8.91 19.22
CA ILE A 254 8.98 -10.35 19.44
C ILE A 254 10.36 -10.66 20.01
N VAL A 255 10.42 -11.45 21.07
CA VAL A 255 11.65 -12.01 21.60
C VAL A 255 11.60 -13.52 21.43
N VAL A 256 12.63 -14.07 20.80
CA VAL A 256 12.81 -15.52 20.66
C VAL A 256 13.84 -16.03 21.65
N GLU A 257 13.57 -17.19 22.21
CA GLU A 257 14.50 -18.00 22.98
C GLU A 257 15.10 -19.06 22.05
N GLY A 258 16.42 -19.23 22.10
CA GLY A 258 17.04 -20.36 21.41
C GLY A 258 18.49 -20.60 21.79
N TYR A 259 19.02 -21.72 21.30
CA TYR A 259 20.37 -22.20 21.60
C TYR A 259 21.27 -21.99 20.38
N TYR A 260 22.33 -21.19 20.56
CA TYR A 260 23.32 -20.86 19.53
C TYR A 260 24.55 -21.76 19.64
N GLU A 261 25.03 -22.30 18.50
CA GLU A 261 26.26 -23.13 18.39
C GLU A 261 26.31 -24.30 19.41
N GLY A 262 25.16 -24.91 19.70
CA GLY A 262 25.07 -26.04 20.63
C GLY A 262 25.29 -25.69 22.10
N SER A 263 25.15 -24.40 22.49
CA SER A 263 25.15 -23.96 23.89
C SER A 263 24.19 -24.77 24.76
N ASP A 264 24.56 -25.02 26.02
CA ASP A 264 23.70 -25.64 27.05
C ASP A 264 22.77 -24.63 27.72
N GLN A 265 22.97 -23.33 27.48
CA GLN A 265 22.15 -22.23 28.00
C GLN A 265 21.44 -21.51 26.85
N PRO A 266 20.14 -21.16 27.00
CA PRO A 266 19.43 -20.40 25.99
C PRO A 266 19.89 -18.94 25.97
N GLY A 267 19.84 -18.31 24.80
CA GLY A 267 19.95 -16.87 24.62
C GLY A 267 18.64 -16.28 24.10
N TYR A 268 18.44 -14.99 24.36
CA TYR A 268 17.22 -14.27 23.96
C TYR A 268 17.52 -13.18 22.92
N TYR A 269 16.70 -13.13 21.87
CA TYR A 269 16.92 -12.27 20.70
C TYR A 269 15.66 -11.48 20.35
N ARG A 270 15.78 -10.15 20.28
CA ARG A 270 14.69 -9.26 19.88
C ARG A 270 14.56 -9.17 18.36
N MET A 271 13.33 -9.16 17.89
CA MET A 271 12.92 -8.90 16.50
C MET A 271 11.76 -7.89 16.52
N ASP A 272 11.82 -6.92 15.63
CA ASP A 272 10.83 -5.84 15.56
C ASP A 272 10.00 -5.96 14.28
N PHE A 273 8.75 -5.50 14.32
CA PHE A 273 7.90 -5.38 13.12
C PHE A 273 8.40 -4.23 12.25
N ASP A 274 8.48 -4.43 10.93
CA ASP A 274 9.05 -3.46 9.98
C ASP A 274 10.39 -2.85 10.47
N PRO A 275 11.42 -3.68 10.71
CA PRO A 275 12.68 -3.22 11.32
C PRO A 275 13.43 -2.22 10.42
N ASP A 276 13.21 -2.28 9.11
CA ASP A 276 13.79 -1.40 8.11
C ASP A 276 13.07 -0.03 8.05
N ASN A 277 11.88 0.07 8.66
CA ASN A 277 11.11 1.29 8.83
C ASN A 277 10.88 2.06 7.50
N VAL A 278 10.70 1.33 6.40
CA VAL A 278 10.64 1.89 5.04
C VAL A 278 9.48 2.88 4.89
N GLU A 279 8.37 2.64 5.59
CA GLU A 279 7.16 3.49 5.58
C GLU A 279 6.89 4.18 6.93
N ASN A 280 7.92 4.39 7.76
CA ASN A 280 7.78 4.84 9.15
C ASN A 280 6.90 3.93 10.02
N ALA A 281 6.88 2.63 9.70
CA ALA A 281 6.00 1.64 10.28
C ALA A 281 6.68 0.74 11.34
N PHE A 282 7.84 1.12 11.86
CA PHE A 282 8.54 0.35 12.90
C PHE A 282 7.65 0.03 14.10
N GLY A 283 7.51 -1.26 14.44
CA GLY A 283 6.67 -1.71 15.55
C GLY A 283 5.17 -1.65 15.27
N LYS A 284 4.73 -1.21 14.09
CA LYS A 284 3.32 -1.14 13.70
C LYS A 284 2.76 -2.54 13.47
N VAL A 285 1.61 -2.81 14.08
CA VAL A 285 0.86 -4.07 13.91
C VAL A 285 -0.53 -3.74 13.39
N LEU A 286 -0.92 -4.36 12.28
CA LEU A 286 -2.23 -4.19 11.65
C LEU A 286 -3.10 -5.42 11.87
N ARG A 287 -4.39 -5.20 12.11
CA ARG A 287 -5.38 -6.28 12.28
C ARG A 287 -5.50 -7.12 11.00
N ASN A 288 -5.96 -8.35 11.13
CA ASN A 288 -6.19 -9.26 10.00
C ASN A 288 -4.95 -9.51 9.11
N HIS A 289 -3.76 -9.27 9.64
CA HIS A 289 -2.49 -9.59 8.99
C HIS A 289 -1.83 -10.77 9.68
N LYS A 290 -1.04 -11.50 8.89
CA LYS A 290 -0.11 -12.51 9.39
C LYS A 290 1.31 -12.02 9.14
N TYR A 291 2.08 -12.00 10.21
CA TYR A 291 3.49 -11.64 10.21
C TYR A 291 4.33 -12.89 10.39
N ILE A 292 5.17 -13.21 9.40
CA ILE A 292 6.17 -14.27 9.51
C ILE A 292 7.54 -13.65 9.73
N PHE A 293 8.13 -13.92 10.89
CA PHE A 293 9.52 -13.63 11.19
C PHE A 293 10.39 -14.81 10.75
N ASN A 294 11.02 -14.69 9.58
CA ASN A 294 11.94 -15.70 9.07
C ASN A 294 13.37 -15.34 9.47
N ILE A 295 13.89 -16.03 10.48
CA ILE A 295 15.25 -15.85 10.98
C ILE A 295 16.22 -16.36 9.91
N LYS A 296 17.03 -15.45 9.35
CA LYS A 296 17.99 -15.71 8.28
C LYS A 296 19.39 -15.97 8.80
N LYS A 297 19.73 -15.42 9.97
CA LYS A 297 21.08 -15.53 10.54
C LYS A 297 21.06 -15.31 12.04
N VAL A 298 21.85 -16.11 12.75
CA VAL A 298 22.26 -15.85 14.14
C VAL A 298 23.80 -15.85 14.18
N SER A 299 24.40 -14.77 14.66
CA SER A 299 25.85 -14.52 14.57
C SER A 299 26.57 -14.50 15.91
N GLY A 300 25.87 -14.77 17.00
CA GLY A 300 26.44 -14.75 18.35
C GLY A 300 25.43 -15.10 19.45
N PRO A 301 25.90 -15.22 20.70
CA PRO A 301 25.03 -15.40 21.86
C PRO A 301 24.03 -14.26 22.03
N GLY A 302 22.82 -14.60 22.47
CA GLY A 302 21.77 -13.65 22.80
C GLY A 302 21.92 -13.08 24.21
N TRP A 303 20.93 -12.29 24.65
CA TRP A 303 20.86 -11.74 26.00
C TRP A 303 20.57 -12.82 27.04
N GLY A 304 20.84 -12.54 28.33
CA GLY A 304 20.69 -13.50 29.41
C GLY A 304 19.25 -13.70 29.88
N SER A 305 18.34 -12.80 29.50
CA SER A 305 16.90 -12.91 29.80
C SER A 305 16.04 -12.30 28.69
N PRO A 306 14.76 -12.71 28.56
CA PRO A 306 13.89 -12.14 27.55
C PRO A 306 13.54 -10.66 27.82
N ASP A 307 13.50 -10.25 29.09
CA ASP A 307 13.27 -8.86 29.47
C ASP A 307 14.46 -7.96 29.11
N GLU A 308 15.68 -8.46 29.30
CA GLU A 308 16.89 -7.76 28.85
C GLU A 308 16.91 -7.61 27.33
N ALA A 309 16.57 -8.67 26.58
CA ALA A 309 16.47 -8.60 25.12
C ALA A 309 15.42 -7.57 24.65
N ALA A 310 14.23 -7.55 25.28
CA ALA A 310 13.15 -6.63 24.92
C ALA A 310 13.52 -5.15 25.17
N ASN A 311 14.41 -4.88 26.12
CA ASN A 311 14.85 -3.52 26.48
C ASN A 311 16.16 -3.09 25.80
N ASN A 312 16.73 -3.92 24.94
CA ASN A 312 17.91 -3.60 24.15
C ASN A 312 17.60 -3.61 22.65
N ARG A 313 18.52 -3.06 21.84
CA ARG A 313 18.42 -3.16 20.38
C ARG A 313 18.60 -4.62 19.94
N SER A 314 17.96 -4.97 18.83
CA SER A 314 18.21 -6.25 18.19
C SER A 314 19.71 -6.39 17.88
N ALA A 315 20.27 -7.52 18.26
CA ALA A 315 21.68 -7.82 18.12
C ALA A 315 21.84 -9.31 17.82
N HIS A 316 22.84 -9.63 16.99
CA HIS A 316 23.24 -10.99 16.65
C HIS A 316 22.17 -11.87 15.98
N ILE A 317 21.03 -11.31 15.60
CA ILE A 317 19.97 -11.98 14.84
C ILE A 317 19.59 -11.11 13.64
N VAL A 318 19.31 -11.75 12.51
CA VAL A 318 18.70 -11.12 11.34
C VAL A 318 17.45 -11.92 11.01
N ALA A 319 16.31 -11.24 10.96
CA ALA A 319 15.04 -11.83 10.57
C ALA A 319 14.39 -10.97 9.49
N GLU A 320 13.87 -11.63 8.46
CA GLU A 320 12.99 -11.03 7.47
C GLU A 320 11.56 -11.08 7.99
N VAL A 321 10.84 -9.95 7.94
CA VAL A 321 9.44 -9.88 8.36
C VAL A 321 8.55 -9.78 7.13
N GLN A 322 7.80 -10.85 6.85
CA GLN A 322 6.82 -10.87 5.77
C GLN A 322 5.44 -10.63 6.35
N ALA A 323 4.81 -9.53 5.92
CA ALA A 323 3.42 -9.23 6.23
C ALA A 323 2.55 -9.58 5.01
N TRP A 324 1.51 -10.37 5.22
CA TRP A 324 0.48 -10.59 4.21
C TRP A 324 -0.90 -10.56 4.85
N ASP A 325 -1.89 -10.16 4.06
CA ASP A 325 -3.29 -10.21 4.45
C ASP A 325 -3.82 -11.65 4.31
N ASP A 326 -4.70 -12.07 5.21
CA ASP A 326 -5.37 -13.39 5.12
C ASP A 326 -6.57 -13.35 4.14
N TYR A 327 -6.50 -12.50 3.11
CA TYR A 327 -7.60 -12.18 2.18
C TYR A 327 -7.58 -13.07 0.92
N THR A 328 -7.55 -14.39 1.07
CA THR A 328 -7.79 -15.28 -0.09
C THR A 328 -9.29 -15.27 -0.42
N ILE A 329 -9.65 -14.74 -1.59
CA ILE A 329 -11.03 -14.29 -1.92
C ILE A 329 -12.04 -15.43 -2.06
N ASP A 330 -11.62 -16.65 -2.40
CA ASP A 330 -12.53 -17.81 -2.53
C ASP A 330 -11.80 -19.13 -2.25
N MET A 331 -12.02 -19.74 -1.08
CA MET A 331 -11.62 -21.14 -0.83
C MET A 331 -12.84 -22.06 -0.93
N ASN A 332 -12.76 -23.04 -1.84
CA ASN A 332 -13.72 -24.13 -1.92
C ASN A 332 -13.14 -25.38 -1.25
N PHE A 333 -13.97 -26.07 -0.47
CA PHE A 333 -13.63 -27.31 0.24
C PHE A 333 -14.61 -28.42 -0.12
N ASP A 334 -14.13 -29.65 -0.21
CA ASP A 334 -14.95 -30.82 -0.54
C ASP A 334 -14.85 -31.93 0.52
N GLY A 335 -14.25 -31.58 1.67
CA GLY A 335 -14.07 -32.44 2.84
C GLY A 335 -12.67 -33.05 2.94
N GLU A 336 -11.91 -33.12 1.85
CA GLU A 336 -10.56 -33.72 1.81
C GLU A 336 -9.52 -32.78 1.19
N HIS A 337 -9.93 -31.96 0.22
CA HIS A 337 -9.06 -31.04 -0.49
C HIS A 337 -9.49 -29.58 -0.34
N HIS A 338 -8.59 -28.65 -0.62
CA HIS A 338 -8.88 -27.23 -0.67
C HIS A 338 -8.35 -26.59 -1.96
N PHE A 339 -9.08 -25.60 -2.47
CA PHE A 339 -8.63 -24.81 -3.61
C PHE A 339 -9.11 -23.37 -3.51
N GLY A 340 -8.18 -22.42 -3.56
CA GLY A 340 -8.50 -21.00 -3.58
C GLY A 340 -7.54 -20.14 -4.37
N VAL A 341 -8.02 -18.97 -4.75
CA VAL A 341 -7.29 -17.99 -5.58
C VAL A 341 -7.30 -16.61 -4.94
N SER A 342 -6.23 -15.84 -5.16
CA SER A 342 -6.11 -14.47 -4.62
C SER A 342 -7.01 -13.45 -5.31
N THR A 343 -7.43 -13.72 -6.54
CA THR A 343 -8.40 -12.89 -7.28
C THR A 343 -9.05 -13.71 -8.39
N ARG A 344 -10.27 -13.33 -8.78
CA ARG A 344 -10.98 -13.83 -9.98
C ARG A 344 -11.02 -12.81 -11.11
N GLU A 345 -10.39 -11.66 -10.93
CA GLU A 345 -10.28 -10.61 -11.94
C GLU A 345 -8.83 -10.12 -12.01
N ILE A 346 -8.28 -10.08 -13.22
CA ILE A 346 -6.94 -9.57 -13.50
C ILE A 346 -7.05 -8.47 -14.55
N VAL A 347 -6.62 -7.27 -14.17
CA VAL A 347 -6.61 -6.12 -15.06
C VAL A 347 -5.18 -5.82 -15.48
N LEU A 348 -4.88 -6.01 -16.77
CA LEU A 348 -3.59 -5.79 -17.41
C LEU A 348 -3.54 -4.42 -18.09
N LYS A 349 -2.33 -3.86 -18.21
CA LYS A 349 -2.05 -2.62 -18.94
C LYS A 349 -2.19 -2.85 -20.46
N ASN A 350 -2.33 -1.76 -21.21
CA ASN A 350 -2.58 -1.80 -22.65
C ASN A 350 -1.43 -2.40 -23.50
N LYS A 351 -0.19 -2.56 -23.00
CA LYS A 351 0.94 -3.05 -23.80
C LYS A 351 1.07 -4.58 -23.82
N ALA A 352 1.62 -5.09 -24.92
CA ALA A 352 2.21 -6.42 -24.96
C ALA A 352 3.28 -6.56 -23.86
N GLY A 353 3.33 -7.71 -23.19
CA GLY A 353 4.21 -7.99 -22.05
C GLY A 353 3.66 -7.54 -20.70
N SER A 354 2.53 -6.81 -20.63
CA SER A 354 1.91 -6.51 -19.33
C SER A 354 1.45 -7.80 -18.66
N ALA A 355 1.81 -7.97 -17.39
CA ALA A 355 1.53 -9.19 -16.65
C ALA A 355 0.80 -8.92 -15.33
N GLY A 356 0.00 -9.89 -14.91
CA GLY A 356 -0.72 -9.95 -13.65
C GLY A 356 -0.54 -11.33 -13.02
N ILE A 357 -0.68 -11.40 -11.70
CA ILE A 357 -0.41 -12.62 -10.94
C ILE A 357 -1.67 -13.00 -10.15
N ILE A 358 -2.01 -14.30 -10.19
CA ILE A 358 -2.97 -14.92 -9.27
C ILE A 358 -2.20 -15.92 -8.42
N ASN A 359 -2.20 -15.72 -7.11
CA ASN A 359 -1.70 -16.73 -6.17
C ASN A 359 -2.79 -17.79 -5.95
N VAL A 360 -2.37 -19.05 -5.90
CA VAL A 360 -3.27 -20.21 -5.74
C VAL A 360 -2.86 -20.96 -4.46
N SER A 361 -3.81 -21.09 -3.53
CA SER A 361 -3.68 -21.91 -2.33
C SER A 361 -4.45 -23.20 -2.55
N THR A 362 -3.74 -24.31 -2.73
CA THR A 362 -4.34 -25.61 -3.02
C THR A 362 -3.45 -26.75 -2.57
N ASP A 363 -4.04 -27.86 -2.12
CA ASP A 363 -3.38 -29.16 -1.95
C ASP A 363 -3.50 -30.06 -3.19
N LEU A 364 -4.20 -29.59 -4.23
CA LEU A 364 -4.32 -30.19 -5.55
C LEU A 364 -3.49 -29.40 -6.57
N PRO A 365 -2.19 -29.67 -6.74
CA PRO A 365 -1.34 -28.95 -7.67
C PRO A 365 -1.57 -29.35 -9.13
N ASP A 366 -2.43 -30.34 -9.43
CA ASP A 366 -2.69 -30.91 -10.76
C ASP A 366 -3.90 -30.29 -11.49
N TYR A 367 -4.49 -29.23 -10.94
CA TYR A 367 -5.59 -28.50 -11.58
C TYR A 367 -5.30 -28.05 -13.01
N THR A 368 -6.35 -27.96 -13.83
CA THR A 368 -6.26 -27.58 -15.24
C THR A 368 -6.86 -26.21 -15.50
N LEU A 369 -6.43 -25.60 -16.59
CA LEU A 369 -6.91 -24.33 -17.10
C LEU A 369 -7.63 -24.57 -18.44
N GLN A 370 -8.76 -23.89 -18.66
CA GLN A 370 -9.47 -23.88 -19.94
C GLN A 370 -9.98 -22.48 -20.24
N TRP A 371 -9.88 -22.00 -21.48
CA TRP A 371 -10.60 -20.79 -21.87
C TRP A 371 -12.11 -20.99 -21.69
N ALA A 372 -12.85 -19.93 -21.38
CA ALA A 372 -14.28 -20.01 -21.13
C ALA A 372 -15.03 -18.81 -21.70
N ASP A 373 -16.34 -18.96 -21.88
CA ASP A 373 -17.24 -17.84 -22.11
C ASP A 373 -17.48 -17.03 -20.82
N ALA A 374 -18.22 -15.92 -20.91
CA ALA A 374 -18.53 -15.06 -19.77
C ALA A 374 -19.43 -15.74 -18.71
N ALA A 375 -20.12 -16.84 -19.05
CA ALA A 375 -20.91 -17.63 -18.12
C ALA A 375 -20.08 -18.74 -17.44
N GLY A 376 -18.80 -18.89 -17.80
CA GLY A 376 -17.90 -19.90 -17.27
C GLY A 376 -18.04 -21.27 -17.91
N THR A 377 -18.60 -21.36 -19.11
CA THR A 377 -18.62 -22.60 -19.91
C THR A 377 -17.25 -22.82 -20.55
N PRO A 378 -16.54 -23.93 -20.25
CA PRO A 378 -15.22 -24.17 -20.82
C PRO A 378 -15.26 -24.42 -22.34
N THR A 379 -14.22 -23.96 -23.02
CA THR A 379 -13.96 -24.15 -24.46
C THR A 379 -12.60 -24.81 -24.65
N GLY A 380 -12.53 -25.82 -25.51
CA GLY A 380 -11.31 -26.61 -25.73
C GLY A 380 -11.00 -27.62 -24.61
N THR A 381 -9.77 -28.13 -24.58
CA THR A 381 -9.30 -29.18 -23.65
C THR A 381 -8.51 -28.57 -22.50
N GLY A 382 -8.60 -29.16 -21.30
CA GLY A 382 -7.83 -28.75 -20.11
C GLY A 382 -6.32 -28.82 -20.34
N SER A 383 -5.62 -27.77 -19.92
CA SER A 383 -4.16 -27.63 -20.09
C SER A 383 -3.50 -27.08 -18.81
N GLN A 384 -2.18 -27.20 -18.72
CA GLN A 384 -1.37 -26.60 -17.64
C GLN A 384 -0.96 -25.15 -17.95
N SER A 385 -1.14 -24.71 -19.20
CA SER A 385 -1.01 -23.33 -19.62
C SER A 385 -2.03 -23.01 -20.71
N LEU A 386 -2.44 -21.76 -20.80
CA LEU A 386 -3.30 -21.26 -21.86
C LEU A 386 -2.54 -20.23 -22.68
N ALA A 387 -2.80 -20.22 -23.98
CA ALA A 387 -2.39 -19.16 -24.88
C ALA A 387 -3.49 -18.96 -25.92
N ASN A 388 -3.73 -17.71 -26.29
CA ASN A 388 -4.52 -17.35 -27.46
C ASN A 388 -3.82 -16.21 -28.20
N GLU A 389 -4.54 -15.48 -29.04
CA GLU A 389 -3.99 -14.33 -29.78
C GLU A 389 -3.53 -13.18 -28.86
N TYR A 390 -4.18 -12.98 -27.71
CA TYR A 390 -4.03 -11.80 -26.86
C TYR A 390 -3.40 -12.05 -25.50
N PHE A 391 -3.49 -13.26 -24.95
CA PHE A 391 -3.09 -13.57 -23.59
C PHE A 391 -2.40 -14.93 -23.47
N THR A 392 -1.49 -15.04 -22.51
CA THR A 392 -1.07 -16.31 -21.92
C THR A 392 -1.48 -16.40 -20.46
N VAL A 393 -1.72 -17.61 -20.00
CA VAL A 393 -1.86 -17.96 -18.58
C VAL A 393 -0.89 -19.10 -18.32
N THR A 394 0.17 -18.84 -17.57
CA THR A 394 1.20 -19.84 -17.27
C THR A 394 1.14 -20.21 -15.81
N LYS A 395 1.05 -21.50 -15.52
CA LYS A 395 1.07 -22.04 -14.17
C LYS A 395 2.51 -22.28 -13.72
N ALA A 396 2.85 -21.88 -12.50
CA ALA A 396 4.13 -22.21 -11.88
C ALA A 396 4.24 -23.74 -11.65
N GLN A 397 5.46 -24.29 -11.65
CA GLN A 397 5.70 -25.75 -11.56
C GLN A 397 5.05 -26.41 -10.33
N ASN A 398 4.89 -25.67 -9.23
CA ASN A 398 4.29 -26.15 -7.98
C ASN A 398 2.77 -25.87 -7.89
N GLY A 399 2.16 -25.25 -8.90
CA GLY A 399 0.75 -24.90 -8.92
C GLY A 399 0.34 -23.78 -7.95
N SER A 400 1.27 -23.08 -7.32
CA SER A 400 0.94 -22.03 -6.34
C SER A 400 0.67 -20.67 -6.97
N GLN A 401 0.84 -20.53 -8.30
CA GLN A 401 0.76 -19.26 -8.99
C GLN A 401 0.35 -19.43 -10.45
N LEU A 402 -0.45 -18.48 -10.94
CA LEU A 402 -0.70 -18.23 -12.35
C LEU A 402 -0.15 -16.87 -12.74
N VAL A 403 0.62 -16.82 -13.82
CA VAL A 403 1.13 -15.59 -14.45
C VAL A 403 0.36 -15.36 -15.73
N ILE A 404 -0.41 -14.28 -15.78
CA ILE A 404 -1.21 -13.88 -16.93
C ILE A 404 -0.44 -12.79 -17.65
N THR A 405 -0.17 -12.94 -18.95
CA THR A 405 0.58 -11.94 -19.73
C THR A 405 -0.17 -11.56 -21.00
N ALA A 406 -0.25 -10.27 -21.32
CA ALA A 406 -0.74 -9.80 -22.60
C ALA A 406 0.29 -10.05 -23.70
N LEU A 407 -0.10 -10.67 -24.81
CA LEU A 407 0.77 -10.97 -25.96
C LEU A 407 0.84 -9.83 -26.97
N GLN A 408 -0.18 -8.97 -26.98
CA GLN A 408 -0.29 -7.85 -27.90
C GLN A 408 -0.70 -6.59 -27.16
N SER A 409 -0.37 -5.44 -27.73
CA SER A 409 -0.90 -4.18 -27.25
C SER A 409 -2.38 -4.05 -27.64
N ASN A 410 -3.22 -3.52 -26.75
CA ASN A 410 -4.61 -3.16 -26.99
C ASN A 410 -4.68 -1.71 -27.51
N SER A 411 -4.61 -1.55 -28.83
CA SER A 411 -4.51 -0.24 -29.51
C SER A 411 -5.77 0.17 -30.28
N THR A 412 -6.89 -0.54 -30.15
CA THR A 412 -8.08 -0.38 -31.02
C THR A 412 -9.37 -0.15 -30.23
N ASN A 413 -10.03 0.98 -30.50
CA ASN A 413 -11.47 1.24 -30.30
C ASN A 413 -12.06 1.12 -28.88
N ASP A 414 -11.51 1.85 -27.90
CA ASP A 414 -12.21 2.22 -26.64
C ASP A 414 -12.81 1.05 -25.82
N THR A 415 -12.38 -0.17 -26.09
CA THR A 415 -12.92 -1.39 -25.51
C THR A 415 -11.78 -2.20 -24.93
N SER A 416 -11.89 -2.50 -23.64
CA SER A 416 -10.95 -3.41 -23.00
C SER A 416 -11.07 -4.79 -23.66
N ARG A 417 -9.93 -5.44 -23.94
CA ARG A 417 -9.96 -6.83 -24.37
C ARG A 417 -10.27 -7.68 -23.16
N ILE A 418 -11.39 -8.39 -23.21
CA ILE A 418 -11.85 -9.25 -22.13
C ILE A 418 -11.71 -10.69 -22.58
N GLN A 419 -11.12 -11.51 -21.72
CA GLN A 419 -11.03 -12.96 -21.90
C GLN A 419 -11.33 -13.65 -20.58
N ASN A 420 -12.09 -14.74 -20.61
CA ASN A 420 -12.35 -15.54 -19.42
C ASN A 420 -11.66 -16.90 -19.53
N PHE A 421 -11.23 -17.45 -18.39
CA PHE A 421 -10.80 -18.84 -18.27
C PHE A 421 -11.35 -19.46 -17.00
N VAL A 422 -11.47 -20.78 -16.99
CA VAL A 422 -11.87 -21.57 -15.84
C VAL A 422 -10.70 -22.38 -15.34
N ILE A 423 -10.50 -22.33 -14.03
CA ILE A 423 -9.64 -23.25 -13.31
C ILE A 423 -10.50 -24.45 -12.90
N THR A 424 -10.14 -25.65 -13.34
CA THR A 424 -10.81 -26.89 -12.96
C THR A 424 -9.90 -27.72 -12.07
N ALA A 425 -10.30 -27.88 -10.81
CA ALA A 425 -9.64 -28.71 -9.82
C ALA A 425 -10.67 -29.68 -9.24
N HIS A 426 -10.54 -30.97 -9.57
CA HIS A 426 -11.56 -31.98 -9.22
C HIS A 426 -12.99 -31.53 -9.64
N ARG A 427 -13.86 -31.30 -8.66
CA ARG A 427 -15.27 -30.91 -8.86
C ARG A 427 -15.47 -29.40 -8.97
N TRP A 428 -14.44 -28.60 -8.67
CA TRP A 428 -14.53 -27.15 -8.67
C TRP A 428 -14.22 -26.58 -10.05
N ARG A 429 -15.00 -25.55 -10.40
CA ARG A 429 -14.78 -24.71 -11.56
C ARG A 429 -14.80 -23.26 -11.11
N ILE A 430 -13.65 -22.61 -11.22
CA ILE A 430 -13.48 -21.21 -10.81
C ILE A 430 -13.31 -20.38 -12.07
N LEU A 431 -14.28 -19.51 -12.36
CA LEU A 431 -14.21 -18.56 -13.45
C LEU A 431 -13.31 -17.39 -13.07
N VAL A 432 -12.39 -17.04 -13.97
CA VAL A 432 -11.47 -15.91 -13.85
C VAL A 432 -11.61 -15.03 -15.10
N ASN A 433 -11.73 -13.73 -14.87
CA ASN A 433 -11.78 -12.70 -15.90
C ASN A 433 -10.40 -12.03 -16.07
N ILE A 434 -9.97 -11.88 -17.31
CA ILE A 434 -8.81 -11.09 -17.72
C ILE A 434 -9.34 -9.89 -18.49
N GLN A 435 -8.95 -8.70 -18.07
CA GLN A 435 -9.22 -7.46 -18.77
C GLN A 435 -7.89 -6.80 -19.15
N GLN A 436 -7.62 -6.58 -20.43
CA GLN A 436 -6.57 -5.67 -20.85
C GLN A 436 -7.17 -4.30 -21.08
N LYS A 437 -6.84 -3.33 -20.22
CA LYS A 437 -7.33 -1.96 -20.37
C LYS A 437 -6.95 -1.42 -21.74
N TYR A 438 -7.92 -0.78 -22.38
CA TYR A 438 -7.64 0.29 -23.33
C TYR A 438 -7.35 1.54 -22.49
N ASP A 439 -6.30 2.32 -22.82
CA ASP A 439 -5.97 3.47 -22.00
C ASP A 439 -5.85 4.76 -22.83
N VAL A 440 -6.64 5.75 -22.41
CA VAL A 440 -6.69 7.15 -22.87
C VAL A 440 -5.41 7.90 -22.46
N ALA A 441 -4.56 7.33 -21.59
CA ALA A 441 -3.28 7.91 -21.16
C ALA A 441 -2.38 8.34 -22.34
N ALA A 442 -2.36 7.59 -23.45
CA ALA A 442 -1.63 7.96 -24.67
C ALA A 442 -2.03 9.33 -25.25
N TYR A 443 -3.21 9.82 -24.92
CA TYR A 443 -3.73 11.12 -25.34
C TYR A 443 -3.93 12.10 -24.17
N GLN A 444 -3.64 11.68 -22.93
CA GLN A 444 -3.78 12.55 -21.77
C GLN A 444 -2.57 13.48 -21.67
N THR A 445 -2.84 14.75 -21.91
CA THR A 445 -1.85 15.83 -21.78
C THR A 445 -1.55 16.10 -20.32
N ILE A 446 -0.27 16.22 -19.98
CA ILE A 446 0.20 16.56 -18.62
C ILE A 446 0.34 18.08 -18.53
N HIS A 447 -0.44 18.72 -17.68
CA HIS A 447 -0.43 20.16 -17.47
C HIS A 447 0.66 20.54 -16.45
N LEU A 448 1.72 21.20 -16.93
CA LEU A 448 2.85 21.63 -16.12
C LEU A 448 2.84 23.15 -15.95
N LEU A 449 2.71 23.57 -14.69
CA LEU A 449 2.82 24.96 -14.25
C LEU A 449 4.30 25.35 -14.09
N THR A 450 4.68 26.44 -14.75
CA THR A 450 5.97 27.13 -14.59
C THR A 450 5.72 28.63 -14.37
N PHE A 451 6.66 29.33 -13.74
CA PHE A 451 6.50 30.75 -13.44
C PHE A 451 7.28 31.65 -14.40
N ASN A 452 6.73 32.82 -14.75
CA ASN A 452 7.36 33.81 -15.63
C ASN A 452 8.48 34.64 -14.94
N ALA A 453 9.05 34.12 -13.86
CA ALA A 453 10.11 34.72 -13.08
C ALA A 453 11.02 33.63 -12.52
N GLY A 454 12.27 33.96 -12.22
CA GLY A 454 13.30 32.96 -11.90
C GLY A 454 13.97 32.39 -13.15
N LEU A 455 15.10 31.70 -12.94
CA LEU A 455 15.84 30.94 -13.94
C LEU A 455 15.22 29.54 -14.11
N GLY A 456 15.30 28.96 -15.31
CA GLY A 456 14.69 27.66 -15.59
C GLY A 456 13.21 27.73 -16.03
N TYR A 457 12.71 28.92 -16.38
CA TYR A 457 11.39 29.09 -16.98
C TYR A 457 11.27 28.32 -18.30
N LEU A 458 10.31 27.39 -18.35
CA LEU A 458 10.11 26.51 -19.51
C LEU A 458 9.37 27.19 -20.68
N GLY A 459 8.83 28.38 -20.49
CA GLY A 459 7.96 29.03 -21.47
C GLY A 459 6.54 28.46 -21.47
N THR A 460 5.77 28.82 -22.50
CA THR A 460 4.36 28.42 -22.63
C THR A 460 4.08 27.79 -24.00
N ASN A 461 3.18 26.80 -24.04
CA ASN A 461 2.71 26.20 -25.28
C ASN A 461 1.31 26.72 -25.72
N ILE A 462 0.54 27.38 -24.84
CA ILE A 462 -0.84 27.84 -25.13
C ILE A 462 -0.94 29.35 -25.34
N ILE A 463 -0.55 30.16 -24.35
CA ILE A 463 -0.79 31.62 -24.37
C ILE A 463 0.51 32.34 -24.73
N GLY A 464 0.60 32.88 -25.95
CA GLY A 464 1.70 33.76 -26.37
C GLY A 464 3.04 33.10 -26.64
N SER A 465 3.07 31.78 -26.88
CA SER A 465 4.26 30.95 -27.23
C SER A 465 5.60 31.52 -26.73
N GLY A 466 5.71 31.74 -25.42
CA GLY A 466 6.90 32.31 -24.83
C GLY A 466 8.06 31.33 -24.96
N SER A 467 9.23 31.80 -25.37
CA SER A 467 10.49 31.02 -25.37
C SER A 467 10.89 30.65 -23.94
N ALA A 468 11.58 29.52 -23.79
CA ALA A 468 12.20 29.16 -22.52
C ALA A 468 13.33 30.12 -22.22
N GLU A 469 13.59 30.32 -20.94
CA GLU A 469 14.85 30.88 -20.47
C GLU A 469 16.02 29.95 -20.87
N ALA A 470 17.21 30.52 -21.08
CA ALA A 470 18.34 29.80 -21.65
C ALA A 470 18.70 28.51 -20.90
N ARG A 471 18.64 28.51 -19.56
CA ARG A 471 18.94 27.34 -18.70
C ARG A 471 17.89 26.23 -18.80
N ALA A 472 16.72 26.51 -19.38
CA ALA A 472 15.63 25.54 -19.56
C ALA A 472 15.51 24.99 -21.00
N THR A 473 16.30 25.49 -21.95
CA THR A 473 16.11 25.17 -23.38
C THR A 473 16.33 23.70 -23.74
N GLY A 474 17.25 23.01 -23.05
CA GLY A 474 17.49 21.57 -23.24
C GLY A 474 16.31 20.73 -22.75
N LEU A 475 15.90 20.95 -21.50
CA LEU A 475 14.74 20.29 -20.89
C LEU A 475 13.46 20.56 -21.69
N ARG A 476 13.21 21.81 -22.08
CA ARG A 476 12.05 22.14 -22.94
C ARG A 476 12.07 21.33 -24.23
N GLY A 477 13.23 21.21 -24.88
CA GLY A 477 13.39 20.38 -26.07
C GLY A 477 12.94 18.95 -25.81
N ILE A 478 13.39 18.34 -24.71
CA ILE A 478 13.03 16.98 -24.30
C ILE A 478 11.51 16.84 -24.13
N LEU A 479 10.86 17.77 -23.43
CA LEU A 479 9.42 17.73 -23.15
C LEU A 479 8.54 17.98 -24.38
N ASN A 480 9.01 18.82 -25.32
CA ASN A 480 8.28 19.14 -26.54
C ASN A 480 8.42 18.05 -27.62
N ASN A 481 9.45 17.20 -27.53
CA ASN A 481 9.68 16.16 -28.52
C ASN A 481 8.71 14.99 -28.32
N GLN A 482 7.76 14.86 -29.25
CA GLN A 482 6.72 13.82 -29.23
C GLN A 482 7.27 12.39 -29.36
N ASN A 483 8.50 12.22 -29.85
CA ASN A 483 9.16 10.91 -29.83
C ASN A 483 9.64 10.52 -28.42
N ASN A 484 9.77 11.50 -27.52
CA ASN A 484 10.03 11.25 -26.11
C ASN A 484 8.72 11.12 -25.34
N PHE A 485 7.89 12.16 -25.40
CA PHE A 485 6.63 12.28 -24.65
C PHE A 485 5.49 12.58 -25.63
N GLY A 486 4.80 11.53 -26.04
CA GLY A 486 3.73 11.63 -27.03
C GLY A 486 3.00 10.30 -27.19
N PRO A 487 1.89 10.25 -27.96
CA PRO A 487 1.07 9.04 -28.10
C PRO A 487 1.84 7.85 -28.69
N THR A 488 2.93 8.13 -29.41
CA THR A 488 3.84 7.13 -29.98
C THR A 488 5.28 7.33 -29.50
N GLY A 489 5.47 8.11 -28.43
CA GLY A 489 6.77 8.40 -27.85
C GLY A 489 7.30 7.25 -26.99
N THR A 490 8.54 7.41 -26.53
CA THR A 490 9.17 6.49 -25.57
C THR A 490 8.37 6.39 -24.27
N VAL A 491 7.81 7.52 -23.82
CA VAL A 491 6.80 7.61 -22.76
C VAL A 491 5.47 7.98 -23.42
N GLU A 492 4.53 7.04 -23.38
CA GLU A 492 3.21 7.19 -23.99
C GLU A 492 2.33 8.13 -23.15
N CYS A 493 2.10 9.33 -23.68
CA CYS A 493 1.25 10.36 -23.06
C CYS A 493 0.75 11.35 -24.12
N GLY A 494 -0.20 12.23 -23.79
CA GLY A 494 -0.59 13.36 -24.66
C GLY A 494 0.49 14.45 -24.81
N GLY A 495 1.65 14.26 -24.18
CA GLY A 495 2.75 15.23 -24.10
C GLY A 495 2.60 16.20 -22.92
N TYR A 496 3.63 17.03 -22.72
CA TYR A 496 3.63 18.07 -21.69
C TYR A 496 3.08 19.38 -22.25
N ASN A 497 2.06 19.91 -21.58
CA ASN A 497 1.52 21.23 -21.83
C ASN A 497 2.07 22.23 -20.81
N LEU A 498 2.96 23.10 -21.29
CA LEU A 498 3.65 24.10 -20.50
C LEU A 498 2.80 25.37 -20.37
N ILE A 499 2.53 25.78 -19.14
CA ILE A 499 1.72 26.96 -18.83
C ILE A 499 2.50 27.87 -17.89
N GLY A 500 2.72 29.10 -18.35
CA GLY A 500 3.44 30.16 -17.63
C GLY A 500 2.48 31.04 -16.83
N VAL A 501 2.78 31.23 -15.55
CA VAL A 501 1.99 32.11 -14.66
C VAL A 501 2.90 33.12 -13.98
N ASN A 502 2.41 34.33 -13.73
CA ASN A 502 3.16 35.32 -12.99
C ASN A 502 3.27 34.89 -11.51
N ALA A 503 4.50 34.87 -10.99
CA ALA A 503 4.70 34.75 -9.56
C ALA A 503 4.09 35.98 -8.86
N ASN A 504 3.42 35.75 -7.73
CA ASN A 504 2.80 36.83 -6.96
C ASN A 504 2.86 36.48 -5.48
N TYR A 505 3.67 37.24 -4.74
CA TYR A 505 4.00 36.95 -3.35
C TYR A 505 2.75 36.79 -2.47
N ASN A 506 2.55 35.57 -1.97
CA ASN A 506 1.42 35.14 -1.15
C ASN A 506 0.03 35.33 -1.79
N ASN A 507 -0.04 35.44 -3.11
CA ASN A 507 -1.28 35.73 -3.83
C ASN A 507 -1.62 34.71 -4.93
N LEU A 508 -0.97 33.54 -4.92
CA LEU A 508 -1.40 32.39 -5.73
C LEU A 508 -2.63 31.72 -5.06
N THR A 509 -3.53 31.13 -5.84
CA THR A 509 -4.78 30.55 -5.35
C THR A 509 -4.79 29.02 -5.43
N ASP A 510 -5.53 28.35 -4.55
CA ASP A 510 -5.70 26.89 -4.64
C ASP A 510 -6.38 26.48 -5.95
N ALA A 511 -7.30 27.32 -6.46
CA ALA A 511 -7.95 27.14 -7.75
C ALA A 511 -6.94 27.16 -8.91
N LEU A 512 -5.92 28.02 -8.84
CA LEU A 512 -4.83 28.01 -9.82
C LEU A 512 -4.10 26.67 -9.79
N PHE A 513 -3.61 26.25 -8.62
CA PHE A 513 -2.85 25.00 -8.51
C PHE A 513 -3.70 23.78 -8.92
N ALA A 514 -5.00 23.78 -8.61
CA ALA A 514 -5.89 22.67 -8.88
C ALA A 514 -5.99 22.28 -10.38
N SER A 515 -5.71 23.22 -11.28
CA SER A 515 -5.75 23.03 -12.74
C SER A 515 -4.50 22.35 -13.32
N PHE A 516 -3.49 22.02 -12.50
CA PHE A 516 -2.23 21.45 -12.97
C PHE A 516 -1.96 20.09 -12.34
N ASP A 517 -1.20 19.29 -13.08
CA ASP A 517 -0.71 17.96 -12.68
C ASP A 517 0.70 18.04 -12.11
N VAL A 518 1.51 18.97 -12.65
CA VAL A 518 2.89 19.21 -12.22
C VAL A 518 3.08 20.69 -11.91
N VAL A 519 3.71 21.00 -10.78
CA VAL A 519 4.10 22.38 -10.43
C VAL A 519 5.62 22.43 -10.34
N TYR A 520 6.23 23.27 -11.18
CA TYR A 520 7.67 23.49 -11.18
C TYR A 520 8.03 24.87 -10.62
N VAL A 521 8.46 24.90 -9.36
CA VAL A 521 8.98 26.08 -8.67
C VAL A 521 10.48 26.19 -8.95
N HIS A 522 10.79 26.79 -10.10
CA HIS A 522 12.15 26.95 -10.62
C HIS A 522 12.77 28.30 -10.20
N TYR A 523 14.06 28.25 -9.85
CA TYR A 523 14.93 29.26 -9.26
C TYR A 523 14.21 30.50 -8.69
N MET A 524 13.27 30.26 -7.77
CA MET A 524 12.27 31.27 -7.42
C MET A 524 12.72 32.11 -6.23
N GLY A 525 12.83 33.42 -6.40
CA GLY A 525 13.21 34.31 -5.30
C GLY A 525 12.21 34.27 -4.14
N ASN A 526 12.70 34.30 -2.90
CA ASN A 526 11.85 34.33 -1.69
C ASN A 526 10.84 35.48 -1.64
N LEU A 527 11.11 36.58 -2.36
CA LEU A 527 10.23 37.76 -2.48
C LEU A 527 9.13 37.59 -3.54
N LEU A 528 9.17 36.52 -4.34
CA LEU A 528 8.22 36.25 -5.42
C LEU A 528 7.29 35.08 -5.09
N PHE A 529 7.77 34.11 -4.28
CA PHE A 529 7.00 32.95 -3.86
C PHE A 529 7.07 32.82 -2.33
N GLY A 530 6.00 33.28 -1.69
CA GLY A 530 5.95 33.45 -0.25
C GLY A 530 5.58 32.18 0.51
N THR A 531 5.54 32.26 1.85
CA THR A 531 5.16 31.13 2.72
C THR A 531 3.75 30.62 2.48
N SER A 532 2.79 31.50 2.15
CA SER A 532 1.43 31.08 1.82
C SER A 532 1.39 30.30 0.50
N ASP A 533 2.16 30.73 -0.51
CA ASP A 533 2.25 30.03 -1.79
C ASP A 533 2.91 28.65 -1.60
N ALA A 534 3.94 28.58 -0.77
CA ALA A 534 4.60 27.32 -0.38
C ALA A 534 3.64 26.33 0.27
N GLN A 535 2.86 26.78 1.26
CA GLN A 535 1.88 25.94 1.93
C GLN A 535 0.80 25.44 0.97
N LYS A 536 0.33 26.29 0.05
CA LYS A 536 -0.63 25.91 -0.99
C LYS A 536 -0.06 24.87 -1.95
N ALA A 537 1.17 25.06 -2.44
CA ALA A 537 1.84 24.09 -3.29
C ALA A 537 2.04 22.73 -2.58
N HIS A 538 2.43 22.76 -1.30
CA HIS A 538 2.58 21.54 -0.50
C HIS A 538 1.23 20.84 -0.26
N ASN A 539 0.18 21.59 0.08
CA ASN A 539 -1.17 21.01 0.24
C ASN A 539 -1.73 20.48 -1.08
N TRP A 540 -1.45 21.16 -2.20
CA TRP A 540 -1.83 20.75 -3.53
C TRP A 540 -1.27 19.38 -3.89
N VAL A 541 0.04 19.13 -3.68
CA VAL A 541 0.65 17.83 -3.97
C VAL A 541 0.15 16.71 -3.03
N LYS A 542 -0.20 17.05 -1.79
CA LYS A 542 -0.80 16.09 -0.83
C LYS A 542 -2.24 15.71 -1.18
N SER A 543 -2.99 16.61 -1.80
CA SER A 543 -4.44 16.41 -2.02
C SER A 543 -4.80 15.38 -3.10
N LYS A 544 -3.88 15.01 -4.00
CA LYS A 544 -4.09 13.94 -4.99
C LYS A 544 -2.79 13.19 -5.25
N LYS A 545 -2.88 11.89 -5.51
CA LYS A 545 -1.73 11.02 -5.80
C LYS A 545 -1.16 11.21 -7.22
N ASN A 546 -1.97 11.71 -8.16
CA ASN A 546 -1.57 12.04 -9.53
C ASN A 546 -0.92 13.43 -9.68
N ARG A 547 -0.21 13.92 -8.65
CA ARG A 547 0.40 15.25 -8.65
C ARG A 547 1.87 15.19 -8.27
N VAL A 548 2.68 15.98 -8.95
CA VAL A 548 4.13 16.04 -8.70
C VAL A 548 4.60 17.48 -8.53
N LEU A 549 5.33 17.73 -7.45
CA LEU A 549 5.97 19.02 -7.19
C LEU A 549 7.46 18.93 -7.55
N ILE A 550 7.96 19.90 -8.31
CA ILE A 550 9.38 20.07 -8.59
C ILE A 550 9.83 21.36 -7.92
N VAL A 551 10.85 21.28 -7.09
CA VAL A 551 11.42 22.43 -6.38
C VAL A 551 12.89 22.55 -6.71
N SER A 552 13.27 23.74 -7.16
CA SER A 552 14.66 24.13 -7.39
C SER A 552 15.34 24.62 -6.11
N TYR A 553 16.65 24.39 -5.94
CA TYR A 553 17.43 24.97 -4.83
C TYR A 553 18.89 25.18 -5.23
N ASP A 554 19.41 26.39 -5.03
CA ASP A 554 20.75 26.74 -5.50
C ASP A 554 21.47 27.76 -4.60
N ALA A 555 20.72 28.72 -4.06
CA ALA A 555 21.23 29.77 -3.19
C ALA A 555 20.27 30.08 -2.03
N LEU A 556 20.75 30.83 -1.05
CA LEU A 556 20.03 31.24 0.18
C LEU A 556 18.76 32.05 -0.07
N ASP A 557 18.54 32.55 -1.29
CA ASP A 557 17.37 33.33 -1.69
C ASP A 557 16.46 32.60 -2.67
N VAL A 558 16.76 31.33 -2.99
CA VAL A 558 16.04 30.51 -3.98
C VAL A 558 15.15 29.49 -3.30
N SER A 559 13.83 29.58 -3.52
CA SER A 559 12.78 28.63 -3.11
C SER A 559 12.75 28.29 -1.61
N GLN A 560 13.37 29.11 -0.74
CA GLN A 560 13.57 28.75 0.66
C GLN A 560 12.26 28.58 1.42
N ASN A 561 11.25 29.40 1.10
CA ASN A 561 9.93 29.28 1.72
C ASN A 561 9.31 27.90 1.45
N LEU A 562 9.46 27.38 0.23
CA LEU A 562 8.95 26.06 -0.14
C LEU A 562 9.79 24.94 0.44
N LEU A 563 11.13 25.05 0.36
CA LEU A 563 12.04 24.06 0.94
C LEU A 563 11.82 23.91 2.45
N LYS A 564 11.64 25.02 3.17
CA LYS A 564 11.35 25.01 4.60
C LYS A 564 10.02 24.30 4.93
N GLU A 565 9.00 24.53 4.11
CA GLU A 565 7.67 23.92 4.25
C GLU A 565 7.70 22.40 4.02
N ILE A 566 8.37 21.93 2.97
CA ILE A 566 8.39 20.51 2.61
C ILE A 566 9.44 19.70 3.39
N LEU A 567 10.48 20.35 3.93
CA LEU A 567 11.52 19.71 4.75
C LEU A 567 11.29 19.85 6.27
N GLY A 568 10.16 20.42 6.72
CA GLY A 568 9.78 20.40 8.14
C GLY A 568 10.51 21.42 9.04
N GLY A 569 11.03 22.52 8.49
CA GLY A 569 11.23 23.73 9.29
C GLY A 569 12.64 24.24 9.62
N ASN A 570 13.78 23.64 9.19
CA ASN A 570 15.12 24.29 9.03
C ASN A 570 16.30 23.31 8.74
N ASN A 571 17.40 23.84 8.17
CA ASN A 571 18.82 23.41 8.22
C ASN A 571 19.26 22.03 7.70
N GLY A 572 18.94 21.68 6.45
CA GLY A 572 19.60 20.55 5.80
C GLY A 572 19.98 20.82 4.35
N ILE A 573 20.20 22.08 3.99
CA ILE A 573 20.75 22.45 2.69
C ILE A 573 22.04 23.23 2.92
N SER A 574 23.10 22.80 2.26
CA SER A 574 24.36 23.52 2.19
C SER A 574 24.39 24.33 0.89
N PHE A 575 24.55 25.65 1.01
CA PHE A 575 24.82 26.52 -0.14
C PHE A 575 26.32 26.74 -0.23
N LEU A 576 26.92 26.26 -1.31
CA LEU A 576 28.35 26.09 -1.42
C LEU A 576 28.92 26.97 -2.52
N THR A 577 30.17 27.40 -2.29
CA THR A 577 31.00 28.06 -3.30
C THR A 577 32.20 27.15 -3.57
N SER A 578 32.08 26.20 -4.50
CA SER A 578 33.13 25.24 -4.83
C SER A 578 33.31 25.15 -6.35
N ASN A 579 34.54 25.33 -6.80
CA ASN A 579 34.87 25.50 -8.22
C ASN A 579 35.24 24.19 -8.95
N THR A 580 34.99 23.01 -8.37
CA THR A 580 35.83 21.83 -8.72
C THR A 580 35.12 20.47 -8.83
N GLY A 581 33.95 20.37 -9.45
CA GLY A 581 33.53 19.05 -9.92
C GLY A 581 32.15 18.97 -10.56
N PRO A 582 31.95 18.08 -11.54
CA PRO A 582 30.62 17.67 -11.97
C PRO A 582 29.90 16.92 -10.83
N TYR A 583 28.58 16.81 -10.91
CA TYR A 583 27.71 16.05 -10.02
C TYR A 583 27.74 14.56 -10.38
N PRO A 584 28.48 13.69 -9.66
CA PRO A 584 28.47 12.26 -9.92
C PRO A 584 27.09 11.63 -9.65
N LEU A 585 26.85 10.48 -10.28
CA LEU A 585 25.74 9.61 -9.91
C LEU A 585 25.86 9.21 -8.43
N ALA A 586 24.72 9.14 -7.74
CA ALA A 586 24.63 8.45 -6.47
C ALA A 586 24.96 6.97 -6.64
N THR A 587 25.39 6.31 -5.56
CA THR A 587 25.66 4.88 -5.57
C THR A 587 24.44 4.12 -6.09
N PRO A 588 24.61 3.20 -7.08
CA PRO A 588 23.49 2.46 -7.63
C PRO A 588 22.84 1.56 -6.57
N GLU A 589 21.55 1.76 -6.34
CA GLU A 589 20.72 0.95 -5.44
C GLU A 589 19.34 0.75 -6.09
N ASN A 590 18.54 -0.22 -5.61
CA ASN A 590 17.21 -0.52 -6.16
C ASN A 590 16.30 0.74 -6.24
N GLY A 591 16.53 1.73 -5.37
CA GLY A 591 15.74 2.96 -5.33
C GLY A 591 15.99 3.92 -6.49
N ASN A 592 17.19 3.95 -7.10
CA ASN A 592 17.52 4.92 -8.17
C ASN A 592 17.77 4.28 -9.54
N SER A 593 17.69 2.94 -9.65
CA SER A 593 17.92 2.19 -10.88
C SER A 593 16.96 2.58 -12.02
N TYR A 594 15.78 3.10 -11.71
CA TYR A 594 14.84 3.62 -12.73
C TYR A 594 15.50 4.73 -13.57
N PHE A 595 16.30 5.60 -12.96
CA PHE A 595 16.88 6.74 -13.69
C PHE A 595 18.14 6.40 -14.47
N THR A 596 18.83 5.31 -14.10
CA THR A 596 20.17 4.97 -14.62
C THR A 596 20.21 3.71 -15.47
N THR A 597 19.36 2.71 -15.20
CA THR A 597 19.46 1.39 -15.85
C THR A 597 18.14 0.81 -16.35
N THR A 598 17.02 1.08 -15.69
CA THR A 598 15.74 0.36 -15.91
C THR A 598 14.61 1.21 -16.45
N GLY A 599 14.74 2.54 -16.44
CA GLY A 599 13.74 3.45 -16.98
C GLY A 599 13.71 3.45 -18.51
N PRO A 600 12.65 4.03 -19.10
CA PRO A 600 12.35 3.90 -20.52
C PRO A 600 13.42 4.49 -21.44
N PHE A 601 14.19 5.48 -20.98
CA PHE A 601 15.31 6.08 -21.73
C PHE A 601 16.68 5.44 -21.41
N THR A 602 16.69 4.36 -20.61
CA THR A 602 17.88 3.58 -20.24
C THR A 602 17.75 2.09 -20.52
N SER A 603 16.55 1.63 -20.87
CA SER A 603 16.26 0.31 -21.44
C SER A 603 16.25 0.34 -22.97
N ALA A 604 16.33 -0.83 -23.61
CA ALA A 604 16.28 -0.95 -25.07
C ALA A 604 15.10 -0.15 -25.68
N PRO A 605 15.32 0.66 -26.74
CA PRO A 605 16.51 0.70 -27.60
C PRO A 605 17.69 1.53 -27.07
N TYR A 606 17.54 2.19 -25.91
CA TYR A 606 18.62 2.91 -25.26
C TYR A 606 19.53 1.95 -24.48
N THR A 607 20.62 2.52 -23.96
CA THR A 607 21.55 1.82 -23.07
C THR A 607 21.53 2.48 -21.68
N PRO A 608 21.87 1.72 -20.63
CA PRO A 608 22.11 2.28 -19.30
C PRO A 608 23.08 3.46 -19.33
N ILE A 609 22.96 4.33 -18.33
CA ILE A 609 23.92 5.39 -18.07
C ILE A 609 25.20 4.76 -17.53
N ASN A 610 26.35 5.23 -18.00
CA ASN A 610 27.64 4.73 -17.54
C ASN A 610 27.83 5.04 -16.04
N THR A 611 28.41 4.10 -15.29
CA THR A 611 28.58 4.26 -13.83
C THR A 611 29.56 5.37 -13.44
N ASP A 612 30.46 5.76 -14.36
CA ASP A 612 31.40 6.89 -14.20
C ASP A 612 30.81 8.22 -14.67
N PHE A 613 29.54 8.23 -15.08
CA PHE A 613 28.85 9.45 -15.48
C PHE A 613 28.77 10.45 -14.32
N SER A 614 29.01 11.72 -14.67
CA SER A 614 28.75 12.85 -13.81
C SER A 614 28.17 13.97 -14.64
N LEU A 615 27.10 14.60 -14.14
CA LEU A 615 26.46 15.73 -14.79
C LEU A 615 27.29 16.98 -14.50
N ARG A 616 27.46 17.86 -15.48
CA ARG A 616 28.18 19.12 -15.32
C ARG A 616 27.62 19.95 -14.15
N ASN A 617 28.53 20.59 -13.42
CA ASN A 617 28.25 21.79 -12.65
C ASN A 617 28.52 23.05 -13.51
N TYR A 618 27.54 23.95 -13.64
CA TYR A 618 27.60 25.11 -14.54
C TYR A 618 28.57 26.18 -14.04
N ASP A 619 28.49 26.53 -12.76
CA ASP A 619 29.34 27.52 -12.12
C ASP A 619 29.82 27.05 -10.73
N ALA A 620 30.26 27.98 -9.88
CA ALA A 620 30.85 27.66 -8.58
C ALA A 620 29.80 27.53 -7.46
N TYR A 621 28.55 27.92 -7.74
CA TYR A 621 27.49 28.04 -6.76
C TYR A 621 26.50 26.92 -6.95
N HIS A 622 26.19 26.23 -5.85
CA HIS A 622 25.15 25.23 -5.86
C HIS A 622 24.61 24.93 -4.47
N GLY A 623 23.38 24.44 -4.43
CA GLY A 623 22.75 23.89 -3.24
C GLY A 623 22.90 22.37 -3.19
N GLU A 624 23.17 21.82 -2.01
CA GLU A 624 23.13 20.38 -1.75
C GLU A 624 22.26 20.09 -0.53
N ILE A 625 21.26 19.22 -0.66
CA ILE A 625 20.56 18.68 0.51
C ILE A 625 21.53 17.74 1.25
N GLN A 626 21.79 17.99 2.52
CA GLN A 626 22.75 17.24 3.31
C GLN A 626 22.31 15.77 3.41
N PHE A 627 23.15 14.87 2.90
CA PHE A 627 22.90 13.44 2.91
C PHE A 627 23.00 12.85 4.33
N ASN A 628 22.23 11.81 4.62
CA ASN A 628 22.13 11.17 5.94
C ASN A 628 21.68 12.13 7.07
N THR A 629 20.87 13.13 6.73
CA THR A 629 20.21 14.03 7.69
C THR A 629 18.69 13.90 7.59
N GLU A 630 17.96 14.48 8.54
CA GLU A 630 16.49 14.55 8.48
C GLU A 630 15.98 15.22 7.19
N ALA A 631 16.74 16.16 6.61
CA ALA A 631 16.35 16.80 5.35
C ALA A 631 16.44 15.86 4.13
N SER A 632 17.34 14.87 4.15
CA SER A 632 17.43 13.84 3.11
C SER A 632 16.47 12.65 3.32
N LYS A 633 15.70 12.64 4.40
CA LYS A 633 14.90 11.47 4.80
C LYS A 633 13.75 11.21 3.82
N GLY A 634 13.80 10.03 3.20
CA GLY A 634 12.85 9.61 2.16
C GLY A 634 13.18 10.14 0.77
N ILE A 635 14.28 10.89 0.62
CA ILE A 635 14.76 11.36 -0.68
C ILE A 635 15.76 10.33 -1.22
N THR A 636 15.38 9.67 -2.30
CA THR A 636 16.28 8.81 -3.05
C THR A 636 17.25 9.68 -3.86
N PRO A 637 18.57 9.60 -3.62
CA PRO A 637 19.55 10.39 -4.35
C PRO A 637 19.77 9.85 -5.78
N ILE A 638 19.89 10.77 -6.74
CA ILE A 638 20.23 10.49 -8.14
C ILE A 638 21.60 11.10 -8.48
N LEU A 639 21.78 12.39 -8.18
CA LEU A 639 23.06 13.08 -8.35
C LEU A 639 23.53 13.61 -7.01
N MET A 640 24.80 13.38 -6.72
CA MET A 640 25.47 13.90 -5.54
C MET A 640 26.29 15.14 -5.90
N GLY A 641 26.38 16.07 -4.98
CA GLY A 641 27.26 17.22 -5.10
C GLY A 641 28.67 16.94 -4.58
N PRO A 642 29.65 17.79 -4.91
CA PRO A 642 31.03 17.64 -4.48
C PRO A 642 31.23 17.67 -2.95
N ALA A 643 30.29 18.20 -2.17
CA ALA A 643 30.33 18.11 -0.71
C ALA A 643 29.60 16.88 -0.13
N GLY A 644 29.12 15.98 -0.99
CA GLY A 644 28.51 14.71 -0.61
C GLY A 644 27.01 14.80 -0.25
N GLY A 645 26.35 15.93 -0.51
CA GLY A 645 24.90 16.07 -0.42
C GLY A 645 24.20 15.76 -1.74
N ILE A 646 22.86 15.75 -1.73
CA ILE A 646 21.99 15.49 -2.87
C ILE A 646 21.83 16.77 -3.68
N VAL A 647 22.06 16.70 -4.99
CA VAL A 647 21.77 17.78 -5.96
C VAL A 647 20.54 17.45 -6.79
N LEU A 648 20.30 16.18 -7.07
CA LEU A 648 19.05 15.72 -7.69
C LEU A 648 18.56 14.51 -6.92
N GLY A 649 17.32 14.56 -6.42
CA GLY A 649 16.72 13.48 -5.67
C GLY A 649 15.21 13.42 -5.81
N ILE A 650 14.66 12.24 -5.55
CA ILE A 650 13.23 11.96 -5.69
C ILE A 650 12.70 11.46 -4.37
N ASP A 651 11.67 12.11 -3.85
CA ASP A 651 10.85 11.56 -2.80
C ASP A 651 9.60 10.93 -3.41
N TYR A 652 9.67 9.61 -3.58
CA TYR A 652 8.60 8.81 -4.16
C TYR A 652 7.30 8.93 -3.36
N SER A 653 7.40 8.98 -2.02
CA SER A 653 6.25 8.99 -1.12
C SER A 653 5.49 10.31 -1.17
N ARG A 654 6.23 11.43 -1.15
CA ARG A 654 5.67 12.79 -1.18
C ARG A 654 5.42 13.29 -2.60
N ARG A 655 5.93 12.58 -3.61
CA ARG A 655 5.88 12.93 -5.05
C ARG A 655 6.55 14.28 -5.31
N ILE A 656 7.76 14.44 -4.77
CA ILE A 656 8.55 15.67 -4.86
C ILE A 656 9.89 15.38 -5.55
N VAL A 657 10.19 16.17 -6.58
CA VAL A 657 11.51 16.22 -7.21
C VAL A 657 12.29 17.37 -6.59
N TYR A 658 13.36 17.00 -5.88
CA TYR A 658 14.34 17.94 -5.36
C TYR A 658 15.38 18.17 -6.45
N TRP A 659 15.24 19.28 -7.14
CA TRP A 659 16.08 19.69 -8.24
C TRP A 659 17.01 20.78 -7.71
N GLY A 660 18.32 20.58 -7.70
CA GLY A 660 19.24 21.61 -7.22
C GLY A 660 19.35 22.76 -8.22
N ASP A 661 20.52 22.85 -8.81
CA ASP A 661 20.84 23.82 -9.86
C ASP A 661 19.90 23.65 -11.08
N THR A 662 19.26 24.74 -11.50
CA THR A 662 18.40 24.73 -12.70
C THR A 662 19.14 24.41 -13.99
N ASP A 663 20.48 24.56 -14.02
CA ASP A 663 21.30 24.21 -15.18
C ASP A 663 21.36 22.72 -15.51
N ILE A 664 20.86 21.86 -14.63
CA ILE A 664 20.61 20.45 -14.92
C ILE A 664 19.75 20.29 -16.20
N GLY A 665 18.86 21.26 -16.48
CA GLY A 665 18.02 21.29 -17.69
C GLY A 665 18.63 22.04 -18.89
N SER A 666 19.85 22.56 -18.76
CA SER A 666 20.45 23.48 -19.73
C SER A 666 21.14 22.76 -20.87
N SER A 667 21.06 23.37 -22.05
CA SER A 667 21.83 22.97 -23.23
C SER A 667 22.96 23.95 -23.58
N ALA A 668 23.17 24.99 -22.78
CA ALA A 668 24.26 25.94 -22.97
C ALA A 668 25.61 25.26 -22.73
N SER A 669 26.69 25.68 -23.38
CA SER A 669 28.05 25.14 -23.14
C SER A 669 28.81 25.98 -22.11
N SER A 670 29.77 25.38 -21.43
CA SER A 670 30.74 26.04 -20.54
C SER A 670 32.13 25.42 -20.68
N SER A 671 33.12 26.00 -20.02
CA SER A 671 34.50 25.46 -19.95
C SER A 671 34.58 24.08 -19.30
N THR A 672 33.58 23.70 -18.48
CA THR A 672 33.49 22.40 -17.78
C THR A 672 32.59 21.39 -18.51
N SER A 673 32.03 21.77 -19.68
CA SER A 673 31.08 20.95 -20.42
C SER A 673 31.74 20.01 -21.43
N THR A 674 31.21 18.79 -21.51
CA THR A 674 31.46 17.80 -22.57
C THR A 674 30.18 17.59 -23.37
N THR A 675 30.23 16.72 -24.38
CA THR A 675 29.03 16.33 -25.14
C THR A 675 28.14 15.35 -24.39
N ASP A 676 28.63 14.73 -23.30
CA ASP A 676 27.90 13.71 -22.54
C ASP A 676 27.34 14.22 -21.20
N ASN A 677 28.07 15.12 -20.52
CA ASN A 677 27.74 15.61 -19.17
C ASN A 677 26.72 16.77 -19.11
N ARG A 678 26.02 17.07 -20.20
CA ARG A 678 24.94 18.07 -20.27
C ARG A 678 23.96 17.69 -21.36
N ILE A 679 22.75 18.24 -21.37
CA ILE A 679 21.93 18.18 -22.57
C ILE A 679 22.67 18.93 -23.68
N ASN A 680 22.86 18.33 -24.85
CA ASN A 680 23.72 18.90 -25.91
C ASN A 680 22.95 19.45 -27.10
N ASN A 681 21.62 19.48 -27.02
CA ASN A 681 20.72 19.91 -28.09
C ASN A 681 19.43 20.53 -27.53
N ASN A 682 18.74 21.31 -28.36
CA ASN A 682 17.45 21.95 -28.00
C ASN A 682 16.25 21.26 -28.68
N SER A 683 16.50 20.25 -29.53
CA SER A 683 15.46 19.47 -30.20
C SER A 683 14.90 18.36 -29.33
N GLY A 684 15.50 18.11 -28.16
CA GLY A 684 15.11 17.03 -27.26
C GLY A 684 15.54 15.65 -27.72
N THR A 685 16.50 15.53 -28.62
CA THR A 685 16.99 14.20 -29.03
C THR A 685 17.73 13.55 -27.86
N ILE A 686 17.29 12.36 -27.44
CA ILE A 686 17.95 11.57 -26.40
C ILE A 686 19.15 10.84 -27.00
N ASN A 687 20.35 11.43 -26.87
CA ASN A 687 21.56 10.97 -27.55
C ASN A 687 22.80 10.87 -26.64
N ASN A 688 22.67 11.17 -25.35
CA ASN A 688 23.77 11.17 -24.40
C ASN A 688 23.27 10.87 -22.98
N ASN A 689 24.17 10.61 -22.03
CA ASN A 689 23.79 10.19 -20.69
C ASN A 689 23.01 11.26 -19.91
N ALA A 690 23.36 12.54 -20.07
CA ALA A 690 22.60 13.63 -19.45
C ALA A 690 21.14 13.70 -19.94
N SER A 691 20.90 13.61 -21.25
CA SER A 691 19.53 13.62 -21.79
C SER A 691 18.72 12.40 -21.37
N LYS A 692 19.33 11.20 -21.29
CA LYS A 692 18.68 10.00 -20.75
C LYS A 692 18.25 10.20 -19.30
N LEU A 693 19.16 10.71 -18.46
CA LEU A 693 18.90 10.93 -17.03
C LEU A 693 17.70 11.87 -16.83
N ILE A 694 17.74 13.03 -17.49
CA ILE A 694 16.70 14.04 -17.34
C ILE A 694 15.38 13.59 -17.96
N ALA A 695 15.41 12.87 -19.08
CA ALA A 695 14.22 12.29 -19.67
C ALA A 695 13.59 11.23 -18.75
N ASN A 696 14.37 10.39 -18.06
CA ASN A 696 13.84 9.44 -17.09
C ASN A 696 13.23 10.12 -15.85
N VAL A 697 13.75 11.26 -15.39
CA VAL A 697 13.10 12.04 -14.32
C VAL A 697 11.68 12.44 -14.74
N PHE A 698 11.52 12.93 -15.96
CA PHE A 698 10.21 13.30 -16.50
C PHE A 698 9.35 12.12 -16.97
N ALA A 699 9.96 10.96 -17.23
CA ALA A 699 9.24 9.70 -17.40
C ALA A 699 8.56 9.27 -16.10
N TRP A 700 9.29 9.31 -14.99
CA TRP A 700 8.73 9.03 -13.67
C TRP A 700 7.62 10.03 -13.29
N ILE A 701 7.81 11.32 -13.58
CA ILE A 701 6.77 12.35 -13.37
C ILE A 701 5.51 12.00 -14.18
N ALA A 702 5.67 11.66 -15.47
CA ALA A 702 4.56 11.31 -16.34
C ALA A 702 3.82 10.06 -15.84
N GLU A 703 4.56 9.01 -15.48
CA GLU A 703 3.99 7.79 -14.92
C GLU A 703 3.24 8.05 -13.61
N THR A 704 3.78 8.91 -12.73
CA THR A 704 3.13 9.27 -11.47
C THR A 704 1.83 10.05 -11.70
N VAL A 705 1.83 11.00 -12.64
CA VAL A 705 0.63 11.76 -13.01
C VAL A 705 -0.43 10.85 -13.65
N LEU A 706 -0.03 9.98 -14.57
CA LEU A 706 -0.96 9.16 -15.33
C LEU A 706 -1.50 7.96 -14.54
N TYR A 707 -0.69 7.39 -13.63
CA TYR A 707 -0.96 6.08 -13.03
C TYR A 707 -0.89 6.02 -11.50
N GLY A 708 -0.63 7.14 -10.81
CA GLY A 708 -0.59 7.17 -9.34
C GLY A 708 -1.97 6.99 -8.70
N GLU A 709 -2.43 5.74 -8.49
CA GLU A 709 -3.69 5.38 -7.81
C GLU A 709 -3.62 5.43 -6.26
#